data_AF-A0A439D974-F1
#
_entry.id   AF-A0A439D974-F1
#
_cell.length_a   1.000
_cell.length_b   1.000
_cell.length_c   1.000
_cell.angle_alpha   90.00
_cell.angle_beta   90.00
_cell.angle_gamma   90.00
#
_symmetry.space_group_name_H-M   'P 1'
#
loop_
_entity.id
_entity.type
_entity.pdbx_description
1 polymer ?
#
loop_
_entity_poly.entity_id
_entity_poly.type
_entity_poly.pdbx_seq_one_letter_code
_entity_poly.pdbx_strand_id
1 'polypeptide(L)'
;MDCILISLFLASLIPQIQASWPGIFGPLNQQALAAQGRGGPNIVFILTDDQDLHMQSLDYMPFVQKHLIDQGTSFRKHFCTTALCCPSRVSLWTGKAAHNTNVTDVFPPHGGYPKFISQGLNDKYLPVWLQDAGYNTYYAGKLFNAHSVDTYDAPFAAGWTGSDFLLDPFTYWYMNSTYQRNRDPPVSYEGQHTVDVLAKKAIDFLDEAYEAGKPFFLGIAPVAPHADVQSPAFKHGKHSNLTDAKFSAPVPAARHAHLFQGAKVPRTSNFNPDKPSGGGWIRNLPQQGPDNVEYNDYFYAQRLRALQSVDELVDSLVRRLDNLGILDNTYLFYSTDNGYHIGQHRLNPSKQCSFEEDINIPLIVRGPGVPKNIATDIVTTHTDLAPTLLQIAGVPLRDDFDGLAIPLTQSGLHEAKDSRHEHVTVEYWGHAANEGQIFDWYPKIISNNNTYKALRVISGSYNLHYQVWCNNEHELYDLITDPGQMANLLHPDEGAGDGTLLGLPLDKVVQRLDALLFVLKSCRAQTCTDPWRELHPAGNVASLQDALSPRFDSFYNDYPASVRFERCEMGYILDAEGAQYERGVPELELRHYWHEWTGERRPLAIHLAIAPFLPSAIGAPPDQHYLRPGLPDETTSLLRDRDAASADHDAVTKAPAIGDTSADVEANKVDPGPGDTAEPPKISTSSLMKVVAVLMIGLFTSSADGSLVLATHPRIASEFNALEDSSWLFVSFLLGGVATQVLYAKLSDVYGRRVMLVFCYALFGIGCAIIGLSQSMWHAVLGRVLSGSGGSGMASLGLVLTTDLIPLRDVASWLGYINIVSTTGRSIGGPLGGFLADRVGWRWSFSGQAPLFAAAMIASILVIPNTKAPESKKGNTKGLKAWLSRIDVAGSLLLGTGVLLLMLPLEIGGVKVPWTHPIIFVLLAAGVLVLGVFAINEARWAENPAFPLRLLVHRDILFSYITTCCIVGAQTSLMYFVPLYFQVTAGASNTLAGLHLVPAVVGNAGLSTDISLRTGRYKVVILLSSLLASTGYTLLVIRWLGHTNWWESLYIVPGGFGSGMAGSAVFVSINAVVDREHKAVATSGMQLAVPIGMLLGVTAGSAVMLDVVQKVVDKKLIAIGLGLESRTEIIKNSIGNVDYIWRLPDTLRDIVIGGYINGLRASFGVVLAFSLIGLVTGFLIRERRL
;
A
#
# COMPACT_ATOMS: atom_id res chain seq x y z
N MET A 1 29.34 -12.91 -0.54
CA MET A 1 28.06 -13.12 -1.24
C MET A 1 26.91 -13.31 -0.23
N ASP A 2 27.15 -14.03 0.88
CA ASP A 2 26.14 -14.32 1.92
C ASP A 2 25.55 -13.07 2.61
N CYS A 3 26.36 -12.03 2.90
CA CYS A 3 25.82 -10.78 3.48
C CYS A 3 24.99 -9.96 2.50
N ILE A 4 25.26 -10.02 1.19
CA ILE A 4 24.51 -9.27 0.17
C ILE A 4 23.14 -9.91 -0.04
N LEU A 5 23.07 -11.25 0.00
CA LEU A 5 21.81 -11.99 -0.06
C LEU A 5 20.97 -11.80 1.20
N ILE A 6 21.58 -11.74 2.39
CA ILE A 6 20.88 -11.40 3.64
C ILE A 6 20.37 -9.94 3.60
N SER A 7 21.15 -8.99 3.08
CA SER A 7 20.73 -7.59 2.96
C SER A 7 19.66 -7.37 1.89
N LEU A 8 19.73 -8.05 0.74
CA LEU A 8 18.68 -8.03 -0.29
C LEU A 8 17.40 -8.74 0.21
N PHE A 9 17.55 -9.80 1.00
CA PHE A 9 16.43 -10.49 1.64
C PHE A 9 15.76 -9.64 2.72
N LEU A 10 16.53 -9.03 3.63
CA LEU A 10 16.03 -8.09 4.64
C LEU A 10 15.38 -6.86 3.98
N ALA A 11 15.97 -6.33 2.90
CA ALA A 11 15.41 -5.24 2.12
C ALA A 11 14.11 -5.63 1.37
N SER A 12 13.94 -6.91 0.99
CA SER A 12 12.68 -7.42 0.41
C SER A 12 11.61 -7.75 1.47
N LEU A 13 12.04 -7.99 2.72
CA LEU A 13 11.19 -8.30 3.87
C LEU A 13 10.63 -7.05 4.54
N ILE A 14 11.37 -5.94 4.56
CA ILE A 14 10.95 -4.67 5.14
C ILE A 14 9.61 -4.19 4.55
N PRO A 15 9.40 -4.13 3.22
CA PRO A 15 8.10 -3.76 2.67
C PRO A 15 7.00 -4.80 2.94
N GLN A 16 7.30 -6.08 3.11
CA GLN A 16 6.30 -7.14 3.37
C GLN A 16 5.89 -7.22 4.86
N ILE A 17 6.82 -6.97 5.79
CA ILE A 17 6.55 -6.84 7.22
C ILE A 17 5.84 -5.50 7.50
N GLN A 18 6.26 -4.41 6.86
CA GLN A 18 5.61 -3.09 6.97
C GLN A 18 4.20 -3.09 6.35
N ALA A 19 3.97 -3.84 5.26
CA ALA A 19 2.63 -4.02 4.70
C ALA A 19 1.69 -4.88 5.57
N SER A 20 2.23 -5.63 6.54
CA SER A 20 1.43 -6.57 7.35
C SER A 20 1.18 -6.09 8.79
N TRP A 21 2.08 -5.29 9.39
CA TRP A 21 2.05 -5.00 10.83
C TRP A 21 2.54 -3.57 11.18
N PRO A 22 1.71 -2.53 10.96
CA PRO A 22 2.01 -1.20 11.48
C PRO A 22 1.35 -1.04 12.87
N GLY A 23 2.10 -1.20 13.97
CA GLY A 23 1.62 -0.63 15.24
C GLY A 23 2.13 -1.14 16.60
N ILE A 24 2.97 -2.17 16.72
CA ILE A 24 3.16 -2.81 18.05
C ILE A 24 4.39 -2.36 18.86
N PHE A 25 5.44 -1.76 18.27
CA PHE A 25 6.57 -1.26 19.08
C PHE A 25 7.09 0.09 18.58
N GLY A 26 6.51 1.18 19.08
CA GLY A 26 7.07 2.53 19.13
C GLY A 26 7.40 2.92 20.58
N PRO A 27 8.38 3.81 20.81
CA PRO A 27 9.07 3.92 22.09
C PRO A 27 8.19 4.49 23.20
N LEU A 28 8.37 3.95 24.41
CA LEU A 28 7.83 4.47 25.66
C LEU A 28 8.20 5.94 25.81
N ASN A 29 7.20 6.82 25.82
CA ASN A 29 7.31 8.08 26.54
C ASN A 29 6.00 8.33 27.33
N GLN A 30 6.04 7.90 28.58
CA GLN A 30 5.07 8.22 29.62
C GLN A 30 5.21 9.72 29.93
N GLN A 31 4.24 10.56 29.54
CA GLN A 31 3.81 11.71 30.38
C GLN A 31 2.64 12.56 29.84
N ALA A 32 2.10 12.35 28.63
CA ALA A 32 1.04 13.21 28.10
C ALA A 32 -0.42 12.66 28.21
N LEU A 33 -0.65 11.55 28.90
CA LEU A 33 -1.94 10.81 28.91
C LEU A 33 -2.92 11.25 30.02
N ALA A 34 -3.14 12.55 30.19
CA ALA A 34 -4.12 13.05 31.16
C ALA A 34 -4.87 14.30 30.69
N ALA A 35 -5.36 14.34 29.45
CA ALA A 35 -6.51 15.17 29.08
C ALA A 35 -7.09 14.76 27.72
N GLN A 36 -8.42 14.65 27.68
CA GLN A 36 -9.31 14.53 26.51
C GLN A 36 -9.62 13.11 25.98
N GLY A 37 -10.91 12.76 26.08
CA GLY A 37 -11.51 11.55 25.55
C GLY A 37 -12.34 11.81 24.28
N ARG A 38 -12.71 10.71 23.61
CA ARG A 38 -13.53 10.58 22.38
C ARG A 38 -12.88 11.09 21.08
N GLY A 39 -12.37 10.15 20.26
CA GLY A 39 -12.06 10.35 18.83
C GLY A 39 -10.86 11.25 18.56
N GLY A 40 -10.19 11.09 17.41
CA GLY A 40 -9.23 12.10 16.94
C GLY A 40 -9.93 13.44 16.64
N PRO A 41 -9.17 14.52 16.38
CA PRO A 41 -9.76 15.80 16.00
C PRO A 41 -10.42 15.72 14.62
N ASN A 42 -11.46 16.53 14.39
CA ASN A 42 -12.05 16.67 13.06
C ASN A 42 -11.20 17.64 12.22
N ILE A 43 -11.31 17.51 10.91
CA ILE A 43 -10.57 18.34 9.95
C ILE A 43 -11.55 18.86 8.92
N VAL A 44 -11.55 20.16 8.72
CA VAL A 44 -12.35 20.85 7.70
C VAL A 44 -11.39 21.69 6.87
N PHE A 45 -11.36 21.47 5.57
CA PHE A 45 -10.46 22.15 4.64
C PHE A 45 -11.27 22.92 3.60
N ILE A 46 -11.10 24.23 3.57
CA ILE A 46 -11.73 25.14 2.60
C ILE A 46 -10.66 25.55 1.59
N LEU A 47 -10.86 25.17 0.32
CA LEU A 47 -9.91 25.38 -0.76
C LEU A 47 -10.56 26.17 -1.90
N THR A 48 -10.40 27.49 -1.88
CA THR A 48 -10.83 28.37 -2.98
C THR A 48 -10.00 28.13 -4.23
N ASP A 49 -10.44 28.68 -5.34
CA ASP A 49 -9.75 28.59 -6.64
C ASP A 49 -9.32 29.99 -7.08
N ASP A 50 -8.03 30.17 -7.40
CA ASP A 50 -7.44 31.46 -7.81
C ASP A 50 -7.56 32.61 -6.80
N GLN A 51 -7.60 32.37 -5.50
CA GLN A 51 -7.66 33.48 -4.54
C GLN A 51 -6.28 34.12 -4.31
N ASP A 52 -6.19 35.44 -4.50
CA ASP A 52 -4.96 36.19 -4.29
C ASP A 52 -4.67 36.48 -2.80
N LEU A 53 -3.38 36.55 -2.45
CA LEU A 53 -2.91 37.16 -1.20
C LEU A 53 -2.52 38.63 -1.43
N HIS A 54 -1.80 38.90 -2.52
CA HIS A 54 -1.14 40.19 -2.78
C HIS A 54 -2.05 41.27 -3.38
N MET A 55 -3.27 40.93 -3.82
CA MET A 55 -4.28 41.92 -4.20
C MET A 55 -5.31 42.18 -3.09
N GLN A 56 -5.03 41.75 -1.85
CA GLN A 56 -5.82 42.09 -0.64
C GLN A 56 -7.24 41.50 -0.61
N SER A 57 -7.49 40.37 -1.28
CA SER A 57 -8.83 39.77 -1.29
C SER A 57 -9.39 39.45 0.12
N LEU A 58 -8.52 39.03 1.06
CA LEU A 58 -8.90 38.67 2.43
C LEU A 58 -9.44 39.86 3.25
N ASP A 59 -9.02 41.09 2.93
CA ASP A 59 -9.48 42.31 3.63
C ASP A 59 -10.99 42.56 3.41
N TYR A 60 -11.54 41.98 2.36
CA TYR A 60 -12.96 42.05 2.00
C TYR A 60 -13.78 40.85 2.51
N MET A 61 -13.17 39.93 3.28
CA MET A 61 -13.81 38.72 3.81
C MET A 61 -13.93 38.79 5.34
N PRO A 62 -14.88 39.58 5.88
CA PRO A 62 -14.97 39.83 7.32
C PRO A 62 -15.24 38.56 8.16
N PHE A 63 -15.90 37.53 7.62
CA PHE A 63 -16.14 36.30 8.35
C PHE A 63 -14.92 35.39 8.39
N VAL A 64 -14.12 35.31 7.31
CA VAL A 64 -12.80 34.67 7.32
C VAL A 64 -11.87 35.37 8.31
N GLN A 65 -11.85 36.71 8.31
CA GLN A 65 -11.09 37.48 9.30
C GLN A 65 -11.50 37.12 10.73
N LYS A 66 -12.79 37.29 11.04
CA LYS A 66 -13.35 37.06 12.37
C LYS A 66 -13.18 35.61 12.85
N HIS A 67 -13.47 34.63 12.00
CA HIS A 67 -13.56 33.23 12.40
C HIS A 67 -12.26 32.47 12.22
N LEU A 68 -11.38 32.86 11.32
CA LEU A 68 -10.17 32.09 11.01
C LEU A 68 -8.91 32.88 11.35
N ILE A 69 -8.74 34.10 10.85
CA ILE A 69 -7.52 34.90 11.10
C ILE A 69 -7.41 35.29 12.58
N ASP A 70 -8.45 35.92 13.14
CA ASP A 70 -8.46 36.38 14.53
C ASP A 70 -8.41 35.22 15.54
N GLN A 71 -8.83 34.03 15.11
CA GLN A 71 -8.94 32.83 15.96
C GLN A 71 -7.90 31.75 15.62
N GLY A 72 -6.95 32.05 14.74
CA GLY A 72 -5.97 31.09 14.24
C GLY A 72 -4.62 31.72 13.93
N THR A 73 -3.82 30.98 13.17
CA THR A 73 -2.50 31.40 12.72
C THR A 73 -2.49 31.55 11.19
N SER A 74 -1.99 32.70 10.71
CA SER A 74 -1.79 32.98 9.29
C SER A 74 -0.34 32.71 8.88
N PHE A 75 -0.15 31.93 7.81
CA PHE A 75 1.17 31.60 7.26
C PHE A 75 1.44 32.50 6.05
N ARG A 76 2.16 33.61 6.26
CA ARG A 76 2.36 34.63 5.22
C ARG A 76 3.26 34.16 4.09
N LYS A 77 4.12 33.18 4.36
CA LYS A 77 5.05 32.56 3.40
C LYS A 77 4.67 31.11 3.10
N HIS A 78 3.38 30.94 2.75
CA HIS A 78 2.88 29.71 2.15
C HIS A 78 2.85 29.84 0.63
N PHE A 79 3.32 28.80 -0.06
CA PHE A 79 3.49 28.80 -1.51
C PHE A 79 2.84 27.62 -2.19
N CYS A 80 2.24 27.85 -3.36
CA CYS A 80 2.00 26.74 -4.29
C CYS A 80 3.29 26.38 -5.03
N THR A 81 3.46 25.10 -5.34
CA THR A 81 4.60 24.62 -6.13
C THR A 81 4.37 24.74 -7.63
N THR A 82 3.13 25.01 -8.04
CA THR A 82 2.74 25.26 -9.42
C THR A 82 1.51 26.18 -9.46
N ALA A 83 1.58 27.25 -10.24
CA ALA A 83 0.51 28.26 -10.33
C ALA A 83 -0.59 27.86 -11.31
N LEU A 84 -1.10 26.63 -11.16
CA LEU A 84 -2.18 26.09 -11.98
C LEU A 84 -3.04 25.10 -11.19
N CYS A 85 -4.36 25.27 -11.26
CA CYS A 85 -5.31 24.63 -10.35
C CYS A 85 -5.18 23.09 -10.23
N CYS A 86 -5.28 22.33 -11.33
CA CYS A 86 -5.21 20.86 -11.27
C CYS A 86 -3.87 20.31 -10.72
N PRO A 87 -2.70 20.65 -11.30
CA PRO A 87 -1.44 20.11 -10.80
C PRO A 87 -1.11 20.60 -9.37
N SER A 88 -1.57 21.79 -8.99
CA SER A 88 -1.43 22.30 -7.62
C SER A 88 -2.29 21.50 -6.63
N ARG A 89 -3.57 21.25 -6.95
CA ARG A 89 -4.46 20.39 -6.15
C ARG A 89 -3.89 18.98 -6.02
N VAL A 90 -3.33 18.41 -7.09
CA VAL A 90 -2.68 17.10 -7.01
C VAL A 90 -1.51 17.16 -6.04
N SER A 91 -0.64 18.18 -6.13
CA SER A 91 0.49 18.36 -5.23
C SER A 91 0.07 18.47 -3.76
N LEU A 92 -1.02 19.20 -3.49
CA LEU A 92 -1.64 19.36 -2.18
C LEU A 92 -2.14 18.02 -1.62
N TRP A 93 -2.87 17.23 -2.41
CA TRP A 93 -3.46 15.98 -1.94
C TRP A 93 -2.48 14.81 -1.90
N THR A 94 -1.37 14.85 -2.63
CA THR A 94 -0.35 13.79 -2.63
C THR A 94 0.87 14.10 -1.78
N GLY A 95 1.09 15.37 -1.40
CA GLY A 95 2.32 15.80 -0.73
C GLY A 95 3.57 15.66 -1.61
N LYS A 96 3.40 15.82 -2.93
CA LYS A 96 4.47 15.63 -3.94
C LYS A 96 4.51 16.77 -4.93
N ALA A 97 5.69 17.12 -5.43
CA ALA A 97 5.86 18.12 -6.49
C ALA A 97 5.30 17.61 -7.84
N ALA A 98 4.98 18.53 -8.76
CA ALA A 98 4.33 18.19 -10.03
C ALA A 98 5.24 17.34 -10.95
N HIS A 99 6.56 17.52 -10.91
CA HIS A 99 7.48 16.63 -11.62
C HIS A 99 7.48 15.18 -11.07
N ASN A 100 7.10 14.97 -9.81
CA ASN A 100 6.99 13.65 -9.20
C ASN A 100 5.61 13.00 -9.37
N THR A 101 4.56 13.80 -9.53
CA THR A 101 3.22 13.29 -9.87
C THR A 101 3.00 13.15 -11.37
N ASN A 102 3.79 13.87 -12.16
CA ASN A 102 3.65 13.98 -13.62
C ASN A 102 2.25 14.44 -14.06
N VAL A 103 1.51 15.12 -13.19
CA VAL A 103 0.30 15.87 -13.55
C VAL A 103 0.74 17.33 -13.62
N THR A 104 0.87 17.88 -14.82
CA THR A 104 1.49 19.20 -15.05
C THR A 104 0.60 20.20 -15.76
N ASP A 105 -0.61 19.77 -16.17
CA ASP A 105 -1.58 20.60 -16.88
C ASP A 105 -2.99 20.37 -16.29
N VAL A 106 -3.98 21.12 -16.78
CA VAL A 106 -5.40 20.94 -16.49
C VAL A 106 -6.09 19.99 -17.49
N PHE A 107 -5.49 19.75 -18.67
CA PHE A 107 -6.04 18.91 -19.73
C PHE A 107 -5.14 17.72 -20.09
N PRO A 108 -5.73 16.60 -20.56
CA PRO A 108 -4.96 15.52 -21.18
C PRO A 108 -4.19 15.99 -22.43
N PRO A 109 -3.02 15.38 -22.73
CA PRO A 109 -2.45 14.19 -22.11
C PRO A 109 -1.57 14.47 -20.88
N HIS A 110 -1.29 15.74 -20.55
CA HIS A 110 -0.34 16.11 -19.50
C HIS A 110 -1.00 16.38 -18.14
N GLY A 111 -2.32 16.45 -18.10
CA GLY A 111 -3.09 16.96 -16.97
C GLY A 111 -4.48 16.36 -16.77
N GLY A 112 -5.17 16.85 -15.74
CA GLY A 112 -6.53 16.49 -15.41
C GLY A 112 -6.73 15.09 -14.79
N TYR A 113 -7.98 14.76 -14.48
CA TYR A 113 -8.39 13.50 -13.87
C TYR A 113 -7.88 12.26 -14.63
N PRO A 114 -7.97 12.17 -15.97
CA PRO A 114 -7.46 11.01 -16.69
C PRO A 114 -5.96 10.80 -16.51
N LYS A 115 -5.17 11.90 -16.46
CA LYS A 115 -3.74 11.80 -16.19
C LYS A 115 -3.48 11.32 -14.77
N PHE A 116 -4.15 11.90 -13.77
CA PHE A 116 -4.08 11.46 -12.37
C PHE A 116 -4.36 9.95 -12.21
N ILE A 117 -5.39 9.44 -12.88
CA ILE A 117 -5.71 8.01 -12.92
C ILE A 117 -4.62 7.20 -13.62
N SER A 118 -4.14 7.65 -14.79
CA SER A 118 -3.11 6.94 -15.55
C SER A 118 -1.77 6.83 -14.81
N GLN A 119 -1.47 7.77 -13.91
CA GLN A 119 -0.29 7.75 -13.05
C GLN A 119 -0.48 6.83 -11.83
N GLY A 120 -1.66 6.23 -11.65
CA GLY A 120 -1.94 5.34 -10.52
C GLY A 120 -1.91 6.06 -9.19
N LEU A 121 -2.49 7.27 -9.15
CA LEU A 121 -2.55 8.13 -7.95
C LEU A 121 -3.88 8.01 -7.19
N ASN A 122 -4.91 7.38 -7.78
CA ASN A 122 -6.25 7.27 -7.18
C ASN A 122 -6.27 6.44 -5.88
N ASP A 123 -5.25 5.65 -5.59
CA ASP A 123 -5.05 4.92 -4.34
C ASP A 123 -3.88 5.48 -3.50
N LYS A 124 -3.28 6.61 -3.92
CA LYS A 124 -2.05 7.20 -3.34
C LYS A 124 -2.20 8.69 -3.11
N TYR A 125 -3.27 9.08 -2.43
CA TYR A 125 -3.52 10.47 -2.06
C TYR A 125 -4.32 10.55 -0.75
N LEU A 126 -4.32 11.73 -0.15
CA LEU A 126 -4.79 12.02 1.21
C LEU A 126 -6.10 11.32 1.65
N PRO A 127 -7.21 11.42 0.92
CA PRO A 127 -8.49 10.85 1.39
C PRO A 127 -8.42 9.33 1.59
N VAL A 128 -7.64 8.60 0.79
CA VAL A 128 -7.43 7.17 0.98
C VAL A 128 -6.69 6.91 2.29
N TRP A 129 -5.61 7.65 2.53
CA TRP A 129 -4.82 7.52 3.76
C TRP A 129 -5.61 7.91 5.01
N LEU A 130 -6.49 8.90 4.91
CA LEU A 130 -7.39 9.28 6.01
C LEU A 130 -8.46 8.21 6.27
N GLN A 131 -9.01 7.58 5.23
CA GLN A 131 -9.90 6.42 5.41
C GLN A 131 -9.19 5.25 6.06
N ASP A 132 -7.95 4.96 5.66
CA ASP A 132 -7.11 3.93 6.28
C ASP A 132 -6.84 4.25 7.76
N ALA A 133 -6.77 5.53 8.12
CA ALA A 133 -6.66 6.02 9.49
C ALA A 133 -7.97 6.01 10.28
N GLY A 134 -9.09 5.63 9.65
CA GLY A 134 -10.40 5.54 10.28
C GLY A 134 -11.19 6.84 10.32
N TYR A 135 -10.80 7.85 9.54
CA TYR A 135 -11.60 9.05 9.32
C TYR A 135 -12.74 8.76 8.34
N ASN A 136 -13.92 9.32 8.60
CA ASN A 136 -14.89 9.49 7.52
C ASN A 136 -14.44 10.66 6.65
N THR A 137 -14.47 10.49 5.34
CA THR A 137 -13.96 11.47 4.39
C THR A 137 -15.08 11.98 3.51
N TYR A 138 -15.32 13.28 3.57
CA TYR A 138 -16.36 13.97 2.82
C TYR A 138 -15.75 15.03 1.93
N TYR A 139 -16.33 15.21 0.74
CA TYR A 139 -15.88 16.24 -0.19
C TYR A 139 -17.03 16.88 -0.94
N ALA A 140 -17.08 18.21 -1.00
CA ALA A 140 -17.99 18.94 -1.86
C ALA A 140 -17.22 19.98 -2.68
N GLY A 141 -17.47 20.02 -4.00
CA GLY A 141 -16.85 21.00 -4.89
C GLY A 141 -15.85 20.40 -5.88
N LYS A 142 -14.95 21.25 -6.39
CA LYS A 142 -14.03 20.89 -7.47
C LYS A 142 -12.87 20.03 -6.95
N LEU A 143 -12.77 18.78 -7.42
CA LEU A 143 -11.62 17.92 -7.13
C LEU A 143 -10.45 18.20 -8.09
N PHE A 144 -10.61 17.87 -9.38
CA PHE A 144 -9.61 18.06 -10.44
C PHE A 144 -10.29 18.49 -11.75
N ASN A 145 -9.54 19.15 -12.65
CA ASN A 145 -9.98 19.41 -14.02
C ASN A 145 -10.11 18.10 -14.82
N ALA A 146 -10.93 18.09 -15.87
CA ALA A 146 -11.28 16.91 -16.67
C ALA A 146 -11.92 15.76 -15.88
N HIS A 147 -12.28 15.98 -14.62
CA HIS A 147 -13.25 15.15 -13.89
C HIS A 147 -14.64 15.60 -14.32
N SER A 148 -15.22 14.89 -15.30
CA SER A 148 -16.34 15.39 -16.09
C SER A 148 -17.57 14.50 -15.97
N VAL A 149 -18.70 15.00 -16.46
CA VAL A 149 -19.95 14.22 -16.60
C VAL A 149 -19.78 12.94 -17.44
N ASP A 150 -18.72 12.86 -18.26
CA ASP A 150 -18.41 11.70 -19.10
C ASP A 150 -17.34 10.77 -18.48
N THR A 151 -16.59 11.24 -17.48
CA THR A 151 -15.41 10.53 -16.93
C THR A 151 -15.46 10.29 -15.43
N TYR A 152 -16.52 10.74 -14.73
CA TYR A 152 -16.63 10.70 -13.27
C TYR A 152 -16.63 9.28 -12.67
N ASP A 153 -17.01 8.27 -13.46
CA ASP A 153 -17.10 6.87 -13.05
C ASP A 153 -15.98 6.00 -13.63
N ALA A 154 -14.97 6.60 -14.26
CA ALA A 154 -13.94 5.91 -15.05
C ALA A 154 -12.48 6.11 -14.56
N PRO A 155 -12.09 5.59 -13.39
CA PRO A 155 -12.92 5.04 -12.31
C PRO A 155 -13.49 6.17 -11.42
N PHE A 156 -14.35 5.83 -10.47
CA PHE A 156 -14.69 6.75 -9.38
C PHE A 156 -13.44 7.14 -8.55
N ALA A 157 -13.41 8.38 -8.07
CA ALA A 157 -12.38 8.84 -7.13
C ALA A 157 -12.44 8.02 -5.82
N ALA A 158 -11.33 7.44 -5.41
CA ALA A 158 -11.31 6.56 -4.23
C ALA A 158 -11.12 7.35 -2.93
N GLY A 159 -11.37 6.73 -1.78
CA GLY A 159 -11.07 7.34 -0.49
C GLY A 159 -12.16 8.25 0.07
N TRP A 160 -13.40 8.20 -0.42
CA TRP A 160 -14.50 9.05 0.04
C TRP A 160 -15.65 8.26 0.68
N THR A 161 -16.05 8.65 1.89
CA THR A 161 -17.26 8.16 2.57
C THR A 161 -18.50 8.77 1.95
N GLY A 162 -18.42 10.07 1.65
CA GLY A 162 -19.43 10.79 0.87
C GLY A 162 -18.76 11.82 -0.04
N SER A 163 -19.27 12.00 -1.26
CA SER A 163 -18.75 13.01 -2.19
C SER A 163 -19.86 13.68 -2.98
N ASP A 164 -19.74 14.98 -3.18
CA ASP A 164 -20.47 15.78 -4.17
C ASP A 164 -19.42 16.48 -5.05
N PHE A 165 -18.92 15.77 -6.06
CA PHE A 165 -17.91 16.33 -6.95
C PHE A 165 -18.57 17.26 -7.96
N LEU A 166 -18.05 18.47 -8.06
CA LEU A 166 -18.38 19.42 -9.12
C LEU A 166 -17.65 18.98 -10.39
N LEU A 167 -18.41 18.80 -11.48
CA LEU A 167 -17.93 18.16 -12.71
C LEU A 167 -17.86 19.09 -13.90
N ASP A 168 -16.82 18.88 -14.72
CA ASP A 168 -16.69 19.49 -16.03
C ASP A 168 -17.81 18.99 -16.97
N PRO A 169 -18.31 19.84 -17.89
CA PRO A 169 -17.85 21.21 -18.16
C PRO A 169 -18.50 22.31 -17.30
N PHE A 170 -19.32 21.93 -16.33
CA PHE A 170 -20.15 22.86 -15.56
C PHE A 170 -19.44 23.39 -14.30
N THR A 171 -18.18 23.02 -14.08
CA THR A 171 -17.38 23.41 -12.91
C THR A 171 -17.34 24.91 -12.72
N TYR A 172 -17.07 25.66 -13.79
CA TYR A 172 -16.89 27.10 -13.73
C TYR A 172 -18.14 27.90 -14.09
N TRP A 173 -19.29 27.24 -14.22
CA TRP A 173 -20.55 27.89 -14.57
C TRP A 173 -21.24 28.33 -13.30
N TYR A 174 -21.12 29.61 -12.98
CA TYR A 174 -21.59 30.15 -11.70
C TYR A 174 -23.09 29.95 -11.46
N MET A 175 -23.90 29.87 -12.52
CA MET A 175 -25.36 29.77 -12.44
C MET A 175 -25.92 28.43 -12.96
N ASN A 176 -25.07 27.46 -13.26
CA ASN A 176 -25.49 26.14 -13.74
C ASN A 176 -24.40 25.10 -13.48
N SER A 177 -24.13 24.87 -12.19
CA SER A 177 -23.14 23.89 -11.73
C SER A 177 -23.73 22.47 -11.77
N THR A 178 -22.91 21.47 -12.06
CA THR A 178 -23.32 20.05 -12.09
C THR A 178 -22.51 19.25 -11.08
N TYR A 179 -23.20 18.57 -10.18
CA TYR A 179 -22.58 17.78 -9.12
C TYR A 179 -22.90 16.30 -9.25
N GLN A 180 -21.98 15.47 -8.79
CA GLN A 180 -22.12 14.02 -8.75
C GLN A 180 -22.05 13.54 -7.31
N ARG A 181 -23.14 12.95 -6.82
CA ARG A 181 -23.25 12.43 -5.46
C ARG A 181 -22.78 10.97 -5.43
N ASN A 182 -21.69 10.68 -4.72
CA ASN A 182 -21.16 9.33 -4.50
C ASN A 182 -20.95 8.51 -5.76
N ARG A 183 -21.92 7.68 -6.16
CA ARG A 183 -21.92 6.90 -7.41
C ARG A 183 -23.18 7.10 -8.24
N ASP A 184 -24.00 8.06 -7.84
CA ASP A 184 -25.23 8.42 -8.54
C ASP A 184 -24.88 9.22 -9.81
N PRO A 185 -25.78 9.25 -10.81
CA PRO A 185 -25.60 10.08 -12.00
C PRO A 185 -25.48 11.59 -11.67
N PRO A 186 -24.78 12.39 -12.49
CA PRO A 186 -24.65 13.82 -12.28
C PRO A 186 -25.99 14.58 -12.33
N VAL A 187 -26.12 15.62 -11.51
CA VAL A 187 -27.31 16.48 -11.40
C VAL A 187 -26.90 17.95 -11.57
N SER A 188 -27.57 18.66 -12.49
CA SER A 188 -27.35 20.09 -12.77
C SER A 188 -28.27 20.98 -11.95
N TYR A 189 -27.76 22.14 -11.54
CA TYR A 189 -28.46 23.13 -10.71
C TYR A 189 -28.62 24.45 -11.47
N GLU A 190 -29.43 24.42 -12.52
CA GLU A 190 -29.71 25.60 -13.36
C GLU A 190 -30.37 26.75 -12.57
N GLY A 191 -29.88 27.97 -12.78
CA GLY A 191 -30.37 29.19 -12.15
C GLY A 191 -29.95 29.37 -10.69
N GLN A 192 -29.16 28.46 -10.12
CA GLN A 192 -28.66 28.54 -8.75
C GLN A 192 -27.17 28.87 -8.74
N HIS A 193 -26.76 29.75 -7.83
CA HIS A 193 -25.37 30.16 -7.70
C HIS A 193 -24.53 29.00 -7.13
N THR A 194 -23.40 28.67 -7.77
CA THR A 194 -22.59 27.48 -7.48
C THR A 194 -22.12 27.41 -6.02
N VAL A 195 -21.77 28.55 -5.42
CA VAL A 195 -21.33 28.61 -4.02
C VAL A 195 -22.50 28.38 -3.06
N ASP A 196 -23.73 28.76 -3.42
CA ASP A 196 -24.92 28.53 -2.57
C ASP A 196 -25.30 27.04 -2.58
N VAL A 197 -25.23 26.40 -3.75
CA VAL A 197 -25.42 24.94 -3.89
C VAL A 197 -24.35 24.19 -3.10
N LEU A 198 -23.09 24.62 -3.21
CA LEU A 198 -21.97 24.04 -2.48
C LEU A 198 -22.12 24.20 -0.96
N ALA A 199 -22.48 25.39 -0.48
CA ALA A 199 -22.65 25.67 0.94
C ALA A 199 -23.67 24.73 1.58
N LYS A 200 -24.81 24.51 0.90
CA LYS A 200 -25.82 23.55 1.36
C LYS A 200 -25.25 22.14 1.45
N LYS A 201 -24.59 21.65 0.39
CA LYS A 201 -23.98 20.31 0.35
C LYS A 201 -22.91 20.12 1.43
N ALA A 202 -22.10 21.14 1.70
CA ALA A 202 -21.08 21.11 2.74
C ALA A 202 -21.69 21.01 4.15
N ILE A 203 -22.77 21.74 4.41
CA ILE A 203 -23.50 21.65 5.69
C ILE A 203 -24.18 20.29 5.84
N ASP A 204 -24.80 19.76 4.78
CA ASP A 204 -25.41 18.43 4.78
C ASP A 204 -24.36 17.35 5.10
N PHE A 205 -23.17 17.41 4.48
CA PHE A 205 -22.08 16.49 4.82
C PHE A 205 -21.51 16.67 6.22
N LEU A 206 -21.45 17.91 6.73
CA LEU A 206 -21.04 18.14 8.12
C LEU A 206 -22.02 17.47 9.09
N ASP A 207 -23.32 17.57 8.82
CA ASP A 207 -24.35 16.94 9.63
C ASP A 207 -24.27 15.42 9.56
N GLU A 208 -24.11 14.84 8.36
CA GLU A 208 -23.87 13.39 8.18
C GLU A 208 -22.60 12.91 8.91
N ALA A 209 -21.52 13.71 8.85
CA ALA A 209 -20.28 13.41 9.54
C ALA A 209 -20.44 13.41 11.06
N TYR A 210 -21.15 14.40 11.59
CA TYR A 210 -21.48 14.50 13.02
C TYR A 210 -22.33 13.33 13.49
N GLU A 211 -23.40 13.00 12.77
CA GLU A 211 -24.29 11.88 13.10
C GLU A 211 -23.57 10.52 13.08
N ALA A 212 -22.59 10.36 12.18
CA ALA A 212 -21.79 9.14 12.10
C ALA A 212 -20.89 8.90 13.33
N GLY A 213 -20.64 9.93 14.16
CA GLY A 213 -19.95 9.81 15.45
C GLY A 213 -18.48 9.38 15.37
N LYS A 214 -17.83 9.62 14.24
CA LYS A 214 -16.39 9.34 13.98
C LYS A 214 -15.64 10.64 13.68
N PRO A 215 -14.32 10.71 13.92
CA PRO A 215 -13.52 11.81 13.38
C PRO A 215 -13.69 11.85 11.86
N PHE A 216 -13.76 13.06 11.32
CA PHE A 216 -13.99 13.24 9.89
C PHE A 216 -13.06 14.27 9.27
N PHE A 217 -12.84 14.10 7.98
CA PHE A 217 -12.27 15.09 7.09
C PHE A 217 -13.39 15.58 6.16
N LEU A 218 -13.58 16.89 6.06
CA LEU A 218 -14.51 17.52 5.13
C LEU A 218 -13.76 18.53 4.26
N GLY A 219 -13.57 18.19 2.99
CA GLY A 219 -13.05 19.12 1.98
C GLY A 219 -14.17 19.91 1.32
N ILE A 220 -14.03 21.23 1.26
CA ILE A 220 -14.99 22.15 0.64
C ILE A 220 -14.21 22.99 -0.37
N ALA A 221 -14.50 22.82 -1.66
CA ALA A 221 -13.73 23.42 -2.74
C ALA A 221 -14.60 24.31 -3.63
N PRO A 222 -14.90 25.56 -3.20
CA PRO A 222 -15.57 26.54 -4.04
C PRO A 222 -14.68 26.94 -5.22
N VAL A 223 -15.29 27.15 -6.38
CA VAL A 223 -14.59 27.67 -7.57
C VAL A 223 -14.40 29.19 -7.53
N ALA A 224 -15.07 29.90 -6.63
CA ALA A 224 -14.86 31.34 -6.51
C ALA A 224 -13.52 31.64 -5.81
N PRO A 225 -12.74 32.65 -6.25
CA PRO A 225 -13.04 33.67 -7.28
C PRO A 225 -12.55 33.41 -8.71
N HIS A 226 -12.35 32.17 -9.15
CA HIS A 226 -11.95 31.85 -10.54
C HIS A 226 -12.90 32.49 -11.58
N ALA A 227 -12.36 32.82 -12.76
CA ALA A 227 -13.13 33.33 -13.90
C ALA A 227 -14.32 32.42 -14.26
N ASP A 228 -15.41 33.01 -14.78
CA ASP A 228 -16.52 32.25 -15.37
C ASP A 228 -16.11 31.78 -16.78
N VAL A 229 -16.20 30.47 -17.02
CA VAL A 229 -15.68 29.84 -18.25
C VAL A 229 -16.82 29.17 -19.02
N GLN A 230 -17.16 29.70 -20.18
CA GLN A 230 -18.21 29.14 -21.04
C GLN A 230 -17.64 28.75 -22.41
N SER A 231 -17.90 27.52 -22.86
CA SER A 231 -17.56 27.10 -24.24
C SER A 231 -18.67 26.25 -24.87
N PRO A 232 -19.00 26.49 -26.15
CA PRO A 232 -19.82 25.57 -26.94
C PRO A 232 -19.14 24.21 -27.15
N ALA A 233 -17.80 24.16 -27.23
CA ALA A 233 -17.04 22.93 -27.49
C ALA A 233 -17.15 21.91 -26.35
N PHE A 234 -17.37 22.40 -25.13
CA PHE A 234 -17.61 21.59 -23.95
C PHE A 234 -18.90 20.75 -24.01
N LYS A 235 -19.86 21.08 -24.88
CA LYS A 235 -21.10 20.29 -25.05
C LYS A 235 -20.92 18.96 -25.80
N HIS A 236 -19.74 18.69 -26.37
CA HIS A 236 -19.51 17.54 -27.26
C HIS A 236 -18.31 16.66 -26.87
N GLY A 237 -17.88 16.66 -25.61
CA GLY A 237 -16.78 15.79 -25.14
C GLY A 237 -15.40 16.10 -25.74
N LYS A 238 -15.26 17.18 -26.52
CA LYS A 238 -13.98 17.64 -27.08
C LYS A 238 -13.34 18.66 -26.14
N HIS A 239 -12.75 18.16 -25.06
CA HIS A 239 -12.10 18.95 -24.01
C HIS A 239 -10.72 19.51 -24.39
N SER A 240 -10.21 19.23 -25.59
CA SER A 240 -8.85 19.56 -26.02
C SER A 240 -8.72 20.88 -26.78
N ASN A 241 -9.83 21.59 -27.08
CA ASN A 241 -9.78 22.80 -27.89
C ASN A 241 -10.16 24.04 -27.07
N LEU A 242 -9.16 24.68 -26.46
CA LEU A 242 -9.31 25.94 -25.73
C LEU A 242 -9.66 27.14 -26.62
N THR A 243 -9.58 27.02 -27.95
CA THR A 243 -9.79 28.15 -28.88
C THR A 243 -11.21 28.75 -28.79
N ASP A 244 -12.18 27.97 -28.29
CA ASP A 244 -13.59 28.36 -28.20
C ASP A 244 -14.06 28.59 -26.75
N ALA A 245 -13.16 28.51 -25.76
CA ALA A 245 -13.49 28.84 -24.38
C ALA A 245 -13.50 30.36 -24.17
N LYS A 246 -14.58 30.88 -23.60
CA LYS A 246 -14.73 32.30 -23.27
C LYS A 246 -14.61 32.45 -21.77
N PHE A 247 -13.57 33.17 -21.35
CA PHE A 247 -13.41 33.60 -19.98
C PHE A 247 -14.08 34.95 -19.77
N SER A 248 -14.75 35.10 -18.65
CA SER A 248 -15.36 36.35 -18.22
C SER A 248 -15.24 36.54 -16.72
N ALA A 249 -15.52 37.77 -16.25
CA ALA A 249 -15.44 38.07 -14.84
C ALA A 249 -16.35 37.14 -14.03
N PRO A 250 -15.95 36.72 -12.81
CA PRO A 250 -16.77 35.90 -11.94
C PRO A 250 -18.17 36.51 -11.74
N VAL A 251 -19.18 35.66 -11.70
CA VAL A 251 -20.56 36.11 -11.48
C VAL A 251 -20.85 36.07 -9.98
N PRO A 252 -21.03 37.21 -9.30
CA PRO A 252 -21.37 37.20 -7.88
C PRO A 252 -22.82 36.76 -7.67
N ALA A 253 -23.13 36.26 -6.48
CA ALA A 253 -24.52 36.06 -6.10
C ALA A 253 -25.28 37.39 -6.18
N ALA A 254 -26.55 37.33 -6.61
CA ALA A 254 -27.35 38.54 -6.86
C ALA A 254 -27.42 39.49 -5.65
N ARG A 255 -27.39 38.93 -4.44
CA ARG A 255 -27.36 39.69 -3.17
C ARG A 255 -26.09 40.51 -2.96
N HIS A 256 -24.97 40.15 -3.59
CA HIS A 256 -23.66 40.81 -3.44
C HIS A 256 -23.30 41.74 -4.60
N ALA A 257 -24.10 41.77 -5.67
CA ALA A 257 -23.83 42.54 -6.89
C ALA A 257 -23.60 44.05 -6.64
N HIS A 258 -24.18 44.60 -5.57
CA HIS A 258 -24.09 46.01 -5.21
C HIS A 258 -22.86 46.39 -4.37
N LEU A 259 -22.11 45.42 -3.85
CA LEU A 259 -20.99 45.67 -2.92
C LEU A 259 -19.74 46.19 -3.65
N PHE A 260 -18.83 46.81 -2.90
CA PHE A 260 -17.49 47.24 -3.36
C PHE A 260 -17.50 48.04 -4.67
N GLN A 261 -18.47 48.94 -4.84
CA GLN A 261 -18.52 49.82 -5.99
C GLN A 261 -17.26 50.69 -6.03
N GLY A 262 -16.56 50.68 -7.17
CA GLY A 262 -15.31 51.43 -7.34
C GLY A 262 -14.08 50.79 -6.70
N ALA A 263 -14.15 49.54 -6.22
CA ALA A 263 -12.95 48.78 -5.88
C ALA A 263 -12.05 48.64 -7.11
N LYS A 264 -10.75 48.81 -6.90
CA LYS A 264 -9.72 48.77 -7.94
C LYS A 264 -8.65 47.79 -7.54
N VAL A 265 -8.01 47.18 -8.54
CA VAL A 265 -6.82 46.37 -8.27
C VAL A 265 -5.78 47.26 -7.58
N PRO A 266 -5.11 46.80 -6.51
CA PRO A 266 -4.04 47.57 -5.88
C PRO A 266 -3.02 48.06 -6.90
N ARG A 267 -2.80 49.38 -6.93
CA ARG A 267 -1.87 50.05 -7.85
C ARG A 267 -0.44 49.99 -7.31
N THR A 268 0.06 48.77 -7.13
CA THR A 268 1.43 48.48 -6.70
C THR A 268 2.45 48.96 -7.74
N SER A 269 3.73 49.02 -7.38
CA SER A 269 4.81 49.47 -8.28
C SER A 269 4.91 48.62 -9.56
N ASN A 270 4.53 47.36 -9.49
CA ASN A 270 4.48 46.43 -10.61
C ASN A 270 3.13 46.41 -11.34
N PHE A 271 2.12 47.18 -10.93
CA PHE A 271 0.85 47.29 -11.66
C PHE A 271 1.02 48.16 -12.91
N ASN A 272 0.89 47.56 -14.09
CA ASN A 272 0.97 48.20 -15.40
C ASN A 272 2.11 49.25 -15.55
N PRO A 273 3.37 48.89 -15.24
CA PRO A 273 4.48 49.82 -15.11
C PRO A 273 4.84 50.51 -16.44
N ASP A 274 5.34 51.74 -16.36
CA ASP A 274 5.78 52.53 -17.53
C ASP A 274 6.96 51.89 -18.26
N LYS A 275 7.84 51.21 -17.52
CA LYS A 275 8.94 50.42 -18.08
C LYS A 275 8.57 48.93 -18.03
N PRO A 276 8.80 48.16 -19.12
CA PRO A 276 8.68 46.71 -19.05
C PRO A 276 9.71 46.14 -18.07
N SER A 277 9.39 45.00 -17.47
CA SER A 277 10.26 44.21 -16.61
C SER A 277 10.03 42.72 -16.86
N GLY A 278 10.85 41.88 -16.24
CA GLY A 278 10.77 40.43 -16.44
C GLY A 278 11.62 39.93 -17.59
N GLY A 279 11.62 38.61 -17.75
CA GLY A 279 12.29 37.85 -18.78
C GLY A 279 11.32 37.24 -19.79
N GLY A 280 11.88 36.67 -20.85
CA GLY A 280 11.13 35.94 -21.86
C GLY A 280 10.06 36.80 -22.54
N TRP A 281 8.83 36.28 -22.56
CA TRP A 281 7.72 36.92 -23.26
C TRP A 281 7.08 38.07 -22.47
N ILE A 282 7.20 38.09 -21.14
CA ILE A 282 6.58 39.09 -20.25
C ILE A 282 7.14 40.48 -20.52
N ARG A 283 8.46 40.58 -20.73
CA ARG A 283 9.16 41.83 -21.09
C ARG A 283 8.59 42.50 -22.34
N ASN A 284 8.08 41.70 -23.27
CA ASN A 284 7.60 42.17 -24.56
C ASN A 284 6.13 42.63 -24.51
N LEU A 285 5.49 42.57 -23.34
CA LEU A 285 4.11 42.99 -23.19
C LEU A 285 3.97 44.51 -23.35
N PRO A 286 3.03 44.98 -24.19
CA PRO A 286 2.71 46.39 -24.27
C PRO A 286 2.12 46.88 -22.94
N GLN A 287 2.36 48.15 -22.61
CA GLN A 287 1.66 48.79 -21.50
C GLN A 287 0.15 48.78 -21.77
N GLN A 288 -0.64 48.48 -20.75
CA GLN A 288 -2.09 48.35 -20.89
C GLN A 288 -2.75 49.72 -21.02
N GLY A 289 -3.65 49.85 -21.99
CA GLY A 289 -4.44 51.07 -22.19
C GLY A 289 -5.51 51.28 -21.11
N PRO A 290 -6.07 52.50 -21.00
CA PRO A 290 -7.06 52.86 -19.97
C PRO A 290 -8.27 51.93 -19.92
N ASP A 291 -8.82 51.54 -21.07
CA ASP A 291 -10.01 50.67 -21.15
C ASP A 291 -9.77 49.29 -20.53
N ASN A 292 -8.56 48.73 -20.68
CA ASN A 292 -8.21 47.44 -20.09
C ASN A 292 -7.90 47.55 -18.61
N VAL A 293 -7.31 48.66 -18.17
CA VAL A 293 -7.13 48.95 -16.74
C VAL A 293 -8.50 49.11 -16.05
N GLU A 294 -9.48 49.74 -16.70
CA GLU A 294 -10.85 49.83 -16.19
C GLU A 294 -11.53 48.46 -16.16
N TYR A 295 -11.36 47.65 -17.20
CA TYR A 295 -11.86 46.27 -17.21
C TYR A 295 -11.24 45.43 -16.09
N ASN A 296 -9.94 45.58 -15.84
CA ASN A 296 -9.22 44.90 -14.76
C ASN A 296 -9.77 45.27 -13.38
N ASP A 297 -10.10 46.54 -13.16
CA ASP A 297 -10.79 46.98 -11.94
C ASP A 297 -12.19 46.37 -11.81
N TYR A 298 -12.94 46.32 -12.90
CA TYR A 298 -14.24 45.64 -12.93
C TYR A 298 -14.09 44.14 -12.60
N PHE A 299 -13.16 43.44 -13.25
CA PHE A 299 -12.89 42.02 -13.03
C PHE A 299 -12.53 41.75 -11.56
N TYR A 300 -11.66 42.59 -10.99
CA TYR A 300 -11.29 42.51 -9.58
C TYR A 300 -12.46 42.76 -8.64
N ALA A 301 -13.28 43.79 -8.88
CA ALA A 301 -14.48 44.03 -8.09
C ALA A 301 -15.46 42.84 -8.13
N GLN A 302 -15.60 42.20 -9.30
CA GLN A 302 -16.41 40.99 -9.46
C GLN A 302 -15.87 39.80 -8.67
N ARG A 303 -14.54 39.59 -8.65
CA ARG A 303 -13.88 38.58 -7.81
C ARG A 303 -14.18 38.81 -6.32
N LEU A 304 -14.02 40.03 -5.82
CA LEU A 304 -14.33 40.38 -4.42
C LEU A 304 -15.80 40.11 -4.06
N ARG A 305 -16.72 40.43 -4.98
CA ARG A 305 -18.16 40.17 -4.81
C ARG A 305 -18.48 38.67 -4.80
N ALA A 306 -17.85 37.89 -5.68
CA ALA A 306 -18.04 36.43 -5.72
C ALA A 306 -17.53 35.76 -4.43
N LEU A 307 -16.43 36.26 -3.86
CA LEU A 307 -15.89 35.81 -2.57
C LEU A 307 -16.85 36.02 -1.40
N GLN A 308 -17.79 36.96 -1.46
CA GLN A 308 -18.74 37.18 -0.36
C GLN A 308 -19.62 35.95 -0.09
N SER A 309 -19.96 35.19 -1.13
CA SER A 309 -20.68 33.93 -0.94
C SER A 309 -19.81 32.86 -0.26
N VAL A 310 -18.49 32.88 -0.49
CA VAL A 310 -17.54 32.00 0.21
C VAL A 310 -17.40 32.44 1.67
N ASP A 311 -17.32 33.75 1.93
CA ASP A 311 -17.24 34.31 3.28
C ASP A 311 -18.47 33.93 4.13
N GLU A 312 -19.67 34.02 3.55
CA GLU A 312 -20.92 33.55 4.17
C GLU A 312 -20.95 32.03 4.40
N LEU A 313 -20.36 31.24 3.50
CA LEU A 313 -20.18 29.80 3.69
C LEU A 313 -19.30 29.54 4.92
N VAL A 314 -18.19 30.27 5.10
CA VAL A 314 -17.33 30.16 6.28
C VAL A 314 -18.10 30.50 7.55
N ASP A 315 -18.87 31.60 7.59
CA ASP A 315 -19.70 31.95 8.75
C ASP A 315 -20.69 30.84 9.09
N SER A 316 -21.39 30.32 8.08
CA SER A 316 -22.38 29.25 8.25
C SER A 316 -21.76 27.97 8.80
N LEU A 317 -20.61 27.58 8.25
CA LEU A 317 -19.88 26.38 8.66
C LEU A 317 -19.37 26.47 10.10
N VAL A 318 -18.73 27.58 10.46
CA VAL A 318 -18.19 27.79 11.80
C VAL A 318 -19.31 27.87 12.84
N ARG A 319 -20.40 28.58 12.53
CA ARG A 319 -21.59 28.59 13.41
C ARG A 319 -22.21 27.21 13.55
N ARG A 320 -22.25 26.41 12.47
CA ARG A 320 -22.78 25.04 12.54
C ARG A 320 -21.92 24.16 13.43
N LEU A 321 -20.58 24.21 13.29
CA LEU A 321 -19.64 23.50 14.15
C LEU A 321 -19.79 23.92 15.62
N ASP A 322 -20.00 25.21 15.88
CA ASP A 322 -20.22 25.76 17.23
C ASP A 322 -21.54 25.26 17.83
N ASN A 323 -22.64 25.34 17.07
CA ASN A 323 -23.96 24.86 17.47
C ASN A 323 -23.98 23.36 17.77
N LEU A 324 -23.18 22.56 17.03
CA LEU A 324 -23.00 21.13 17.27
C LEU A 324 -22.06 20.83 18.46
N GLY A 325 -21.38 21.84 19.00
CA GLY A 325 -20.45 21.72 20.12
C GLY A 325 -19.14 21.02 19.79
N ILE A 326 -18.72 21.03 18.52
CA ILE A 326 -17.51 20.31 18.04
C ILE A 326 -16.43 21.24 17.48
N LEU A 327 -16.66 22.56 17.46
CA LEU A 327 -15.71 23.55 16.94
C LEU A 327 -14.35 23.49 17.65
N ASP A 328 -14.32 23.34 18.97
CA ASP A 328 -13.09 23.30 19.76
C ASP A 328 -12.25 22.02 19.52
N ASN A 329 -12.81 21.00 18.87
CA ASN A 329 -12.12 19.76 18.47
C ASN A 329 -11.89 19.68 16.95
N THR A 330 -12.08 20.79 16.22
CA THR A 330 -12.01 20.80 14.75
C THR A 330 -10.89 21.72 14.28
N TYR A 331 -9.98 21.20 13.45
CA TYR A 331 -9.05 22.00 12.68
C TYR A 331 -9.73 22.53 11.42
N LEU A 332 -9.67 23.83 11.23
CA LEU A 332 -10.16 24.57 10.07
C LEU A 332 -8.95 25.09 9.28
N PHE A 333 -8.81 24.61 8.05
CA PHE A 333 -7.83 25.09 7.09
C PHE A 333 -8.55 25.94 6.05
N TYR A 334 -7.97 27.10 5.72
CA TYR A 334 -8.41 27.94 4.62
C TYR A 334 -7.22 28.28 3.74
N SER A 335 -7.31 27.90 2.47
CA SER A 335 -6.28 28.17 1.47
C SER A 335 -6.88 28.20 0.07
N THR A 336 -6.01 28.32 -0.92
CA THR A 336 -6.31 28.34 -2.36
C THR A 336 -5.35 27.40 -3.08
N ASP A 337 -5.71 26.94 -4.27
CA ASP A 337 -4.84 26.11 -5.11
C ASP A 337 -3.73 26.92 -5.80
N ASN A 338 -3.97 28.17 -6.17
CA ASN A 338 -2.94 29.09 -6.62
C ASN A 338 -3.38 30.53 -6.37
N GLY A 339 -2.43 31.45 -6.55
CA GLY A 339 -2.67 32.88 -6.55
C GLY A 339 -3.20 33.35 -7.90
N TYR A 340 -3.19 34.66 -8.10
CA TYR A 340 -3.74 35.29 -9.30
C TYR A 340 -3.19 36.70 -9.46
N HIS A 341 -2.96 37.12 -10.70
CA HIS A 341 -2.53 38.48 -11.02
C HIS A 341 -3.55 39.20 -11.91
N ILE A 342 -3.63 40.51 -11.76
CA ILE A 342 -4.42 41.41 -12.59
C ILE A 342 -3.64 42.71 -12.79
N GLY A 343 -2.99 42.88 -13.94
CA GLY A 343 -2.26 44.10 -14.27
C GLY A 343 -0.81 44.14 -13.77
N GLN A 344 -0.44 43.33 -12.77
CA GLN A 344 0.97 43.19 -12.34
C GLN A 344 1.83 42.73 -13.52
N HIS A 345 3.02 43.31 -13.70
CA HIS A 345 3.94 43.06 -14.82
C HIS A 345 3.31 43.28 -16.22
N ARG A 346 2.25 44.11 -16.31
CA ARG A 346 1.42 44.30 -17.53
C ARG A 346 0.67 43.03 -17.95
N LEU A 347 0.58 42.04 -17.09
CA LEU A 347 -0.20 40.83 -17.33
C LEU A 347 -1.68 41.12 -17.19
N ASN A 348 -2.49 40.48 -18.01
CA ASN A 348 -3.95 40.52 -17.88
C ASN A 348 -4.42 39.56 -16.77
N PRO A 349 -5.72 39.55 -16.40
CA PRO A 349 -6.24 38.60 -15.42
C PRO A 349 -5.84 37.16 -15.78
N SER A 350 -4.96 36.56 -14.98
CA SER A 350 -4.49 35.19 -15.19
C SER A 350 -3.68 34.66 -14.00
N LYS A 351 -3.05 33.50 -14.21
CA LYS A 351 -2.10 32.77 -13.36
C LYS A 351 -0.97 32.23 -14.24
N GLN A 352 -0.23 31.19 -13.79
CA GLN A 352 0.83 30.50 -14.54
C GLN A 352 2.22 31.17 -14.54
N CYS A 353 2.43 32.21 -13.73
CA CYS A 353 3.75 32.81 -13.51
C CYS A 353 4.32 32.42 -12.14
N SER A 354 5.63 32.64 -11.93
CA SER A 354 6.30 32.42 -10.64
C SER A 354 6.40 33.67 -9.77
N PHE A 355 5.79 34.79 -10.18
CA PHE A 355 5.72 36.01 -9.38
C PHE A 355 4.90 35.80 -8.10
N GLU A 356 5.20 36.58 -7.05
CA GLU A 356 4.55 36.49 -5.72
C GLU A 356 3.02 36.42 -5.81
N GLU A 357 2.41 37.17 -6.73
CA GLU A 357 0.96 37.21 -6.93
C GLU A 357 0.35 35.84 -7.24
N ASP A 358 1.08 34.99 -7.96
CA ASP A 358 0.62 33.69 -8.45
C ASP A 358 0.98 32.54 -7.51
N ILE A 359 2.12 32.65 -6.80
CA ILE A 359 2.67 31.54 -6.01
C ILE A 359 2.55 31.71 -4.50
N ASN A 360 2.58 32.94 -3.97
CA ASN A 360 2.47 33.17 -2.54
C ASN A 360 1.00 33.40 -2.18
N ILE A 361 0.44 32.43 -1.48
CA ILE A 361 -1.00 32.25 -1.36
C ILE A 361 -1.47 32.26 0.10
N PRO A 362 -2.76 32.54 0.36
CA PRO A 362 -3.31 32.43 1.70
C PRO A 362 -3.20 31.01 2.27
N LEU A 363 -2.74 30.91 3.51
CA LEU A 363 -2.96 29.75 4.37
C LEU A 363 -3.27 30.23 5.78
N ILE A 364 -4.47 29.93 6.25
CA ILE A 364 -4.92 30.20 7.62
C ILE A 364 -5.33 28.89 8.26
N VAL A 365 -4.83 28.64 9.47
CA VAL A 365 -5.17 27.45 10.26
C VAL A 365 -5.74 27.87 11.61
N ARG A 366 -6.91 27.35 11.95
CA ARG A 366 -7.53 27.46 13.28
C ARG A 366 -7.75 26.06 13.84
N GLY A 367 -7.58 25.86 15.13
CA GLY A 367 -7.93 24.57 15.75
C GLY A 367 -7.30 24.35 17.12
N PRO A 368 -7.42 23.13 17.68
CA PRO A 368 -6.81 22.77 18.95
C PRO A 368 -5.30 23.06 18.97
N GLY A 369 -4.84 23.80 19.99
CA GLY A 369 -3.41 24.11 20.18
C GLY A 369 -2.80 25.09 19.16
N VAL A 370 -3.58 25.57 18.18
CA VAL A 370 -3.14 26.57 17.21
C VAL A 370 -3.20 27.96 17.85
N PRO A 371 -2.12 28.74 17.84
CA PRO A 371 -2.13 30.08 18.40
C PRO A 371 -3.12 30.99 17.68
N LYS A 372 -3.79 31.85 18.45
CA LYS A 372 -4.81 32.77 17.94
C LYS A 372 -4.20 34.12 17.60
N ASN A 373 -4.67 34.74 16.52
CA ASN A 373 -4.26 36.07 16.08
C ASN A 373 -2.73 36.22 15.94
N ILE A 374 -2.10 35.19 15.36
CA ILE A 374 -0.66 35.18 15.12
C ILE A 374 -0.41 35.04 13.62
N ALA A 375 0.59 35.76 13.13
CA ALA A 375 1.12 35.58 11.78
C ALA A 375 2.55 35.07 11.86
N THR A 376 2.90 34.12 10.99
CA THR A 376 4.24 33.54 10.91
C THR A 376 4.78 33.61 9.49
N ASP A 377 6.11 33.76 9.38
CA ASP A 377 6.85 33.82 8.13
C ASP A 377 7.67 32.55 7.87
N ILE A 378 7.43 31.47 8.63
CA ILE A 378 8.06 30.19 8.30
C ILE A 378 7.65 29.77 6.89
N VAL A 379 8.61 29.24 6.14
CA VAL A 379 8.42 28.84 4.76
C VAL A 379 7.64 27.53 4.71
N THR A 380 6.51 27.53 4.01
CA THR A 380 5.68 26.33 3.83
C THR A 380 5.16 26.25 2.40
N THR A 381 4.80 25.06 1.95
CA THR A 381 4.33 24.84 0.58
C THR A 381 3.13 23.90 0.54
N HIS A 382 2.44 23.79 -0.60
CA HIS A 382 1.35 22.81 -0.75
C HIS A 382 1.75 21.36 -0.48
N THR A 383 3.00 20.97 -0.74
CA THR A 383 3.46 19.60 -0.46
C THR A 383 3.52 19.30 1.05
N ASP A 384 3.49 20.33 1.89
CA ASP A 384 3.46 20.22 3.35
C ASP A 384 2.07 19.90 3.91
N LEU A 385 0.99 20.10 3.14
CA LEU A 385 -0.37 19.99 3.67
C LEU A 385 -0.79 18.53 3.90
N ALA A 386 -0.56 17.62 2.95
CA ALA A 386 -0.82 16.20 3.16
C ALA A 386 -0.12 15.63 4.42
N PRO A 387 1.21 15.83 4.63
CA PRO A 387 1.84 15.38 5.87
C PRO A 387 1.28 16.08 7.12
N THR A 388 0.93 17.37 7.06
CA THR A 388 0.30 18.07 8.19
C THR A 388 -1.04 17.45 8.59
N LEU A 389 -1.90 17.17 7.62
CA LEU A 389 -3.24 16.61 7.87
C LEU A 389 -3.15 15.17 8.39
N LEU A 390 -2.19 14.38 7.90
CA LEU A 390 -1.89 13.05 8.44
C LEU A 390 -1.33 13.11 9.86
N GLN A 391 -0.47 14.09 10.17
CA GLN A 391 0.05 14.29 11.53
C GLN A 391 -1.09 14.62 12.50
N ILE A 392 -2.03 15.48 12.12
CA ILE A 392 -3.24 15.79 12.90
C ILE A 392 -4.08 14.53 13.12
N ALA A 393 -4.21 13.69 12.09
CA ALA A 393 -4.93 12.42 12.17
C ALA A 393 -4.20 11.33 12.99
N GLY A 394 -2.99 11.59 13.48
CA GLY A 394 -2.19 10.63 14.23
C GLY A 394 -1.61 9.51 13.37
N VAL A 395 -1.48 9.75 12.06
CA VAL A 395 -0.91 8.81 11.09
C VAL A 395 0.59 9.05 10.99
N PRO A 396 1.45 8.00 11.05
CA PRO A 396 2.88 8.16 10.80
C PRO A 396 3.13 8.79 9.42
N LEU A 397 4.02 9.78 9.38
CA LEU A 397 4.41 10.41 8.13
C LEU A 397 5.10 9.40 7.20
N ARG A 398 4.93 9.60 5.91
CA ARG A 398 5.49 8.75 4.88
C ARG A 398 6.85 9.28 4.47
N ASP A 399 7.81 8.39 4.23
CA ASP A 399 9.16 8.77 3.82
C ASP A 399 9.21 9.23 2.34
N ASP A 400 8.12 9.10 1.59
CA ASP A 400 8.03 9.45 0.17
C ASP A 400 7.39 10.82 -0.11
N PHE A 401 7.15 11.65 0.93
CA PHE A 401 6.66 13.02 0.76
C PHE A 401 7.78 13.98 0.39
N ASP A 402 7.46 14.91 -0.52
CA ASP A 402 8.37 15.98 -0.93
C ASP A 402 8.27 17.22 -0.02
N GLY A 403 7.35 17.20 0.96
CA GLY A 403 7.13 18.27 1.94
C GLY A 403 7.21 17.77 3.39
N LEU A 404 7.28 18.71 4.33
CA LEU A 404 7.36 18.47 5.77
C LEU A 404 6.09 18.95 6.46
N ALA A 405 5.60 18.21 7.46
CA ALA A 405 4.46 18.66 8.26
C ALA A 405 4.70 20.07 8.84
N ILE A 406 3.67 20.91 8.77
CA ILE A 406 3.69 22.29 9.26
C ILE A 406 3.51 22.26 10.78
N PRO A 407 4.41 22.88 11.57
CA PRO A 407 4.23 22.99 12.99
C PRO A 407 3.10 23.97 13.31
N LEU A 408 2.10 23.50 14.06
CA LEU A 408 0.91 24.29 14.37
C LEU A 408 0.87 24.83 15.79
N THR A 409 1.78 24.42 16.67
CA THR A 409 1.83 24.88 18.08
C THR A 409 2.76 26.07 18.23
N GLN A 410 2.53 26.88 19.27
CA GLN A 410 3.40 28.05 19.57
C GLN A 410 4.88 27.68 19.65
N SER A 411 5.21 26.58 20.34
CA SER A 411 6.60 26.11 20.49
C SER A 411 7.17 25.60 19.18
N GLY A 412 6.41 24.82 18.42
CA GLY A 412 6.84 24.32 17.12
C GLY A 412 7.07 25.44 16.11
N LEU A 413 6.21 26.46 16.11
CA LEU A 413 6.38 27.66 15.29
C LEU A 413 7.65 28.45 15.67
N HIS A 414 8.02 28.48 16.95
CA HIS A 414 9.24 29.14 17.39
C HIS A 414 10.49 28.39 16.93
N GLU A 415 10.52 27.06 17.11
CA GLU A 415 11.62 26.18 16.69
C GLU A 415 11.80 26.16 15.16
N ALA A 416 10.69 26.19 14.42
CA ALA A 416 10.71 26.13 12.96
C ALA A 416 11.27 27.38 12.28
N LYS A 417 11.40 28.50 13.00
CA LYS A 417 12.06 29.71 12.46
C LYS A 417 13.53 29.46 12.14
N ASP A 418 14.18 28.58 12.90
CA ASP A 418 15.61 28.32 12.78
C ASP A 418 15.91 26.95 12.16
N SER A 419 14.96 26.01 12.22
CA SER A 419 15.18 24.60 11.82
C SER A 419 14.51 24.19 10.51
N ARG A 420 13.50 24.93 10.03
CA ARG A 420 12.78 24.61 8.78
C ARG A 420 13.60 25.10 7.58
N HIS A 421 13.46 24.40 6.46
CA HIS A 421 14.15 24.79 5.23
C HIS A 421 13.70 26.16 4.71
N GLU A 422 14.62 26.86 4.05
CA GLU A 422 14.45 28.21 3.53
C GLU A 422 13.95 28.26 2.07
N HIS A 423 13.97 27.12 1.37
CA HIS A 423 13.73 27.08 -0.07
C HIS A 423 12.29 26.67 -0.41
N VAL A 424 11.84 27.11 -1.58
CA VAL A 424 10.59 26.69 -2.24
C VAL A 424 10.88 26.44 -3.71
N THR A 425 10.46 25.28 -4.21
CA THR A 425 10.52 24.96 -5.63
C THR A 425 9.19 25.32 -6.30
N VAL A 426 9.27 26.03 -7.42
CA VAL A 426 8.12 26.40 -8.25
C VAL A 426 8.38 25.93 -9.67
N GLU A 427 7.37 25.31 -10.29
CA GLU A 427 7.50 24.73 -11.63
C GLU A 427 6.22 24.86 -12.44
N TYR A 428 6.41 25.04 -13.74
CA TYR A 428 5.32 25.16 -14.69
C TYR A 428 5.75 24.71 -16.10
N TRP A 429 4.79 24.16 -16.85
CA TRP A 429 4.95 23.75 -18.24
C TRP A 429 3.79 24.23 -19.10
N GLY A 430 4.07 24.54 -20.36
CA GLY A 430 3.07 24.82 -21.36
C GLY A 430 2.89 26.30 -21.66
N HIS A 431 1.63 26.71 -21.84
CA HIS A 431 1.29 28.02 -22.38
C HIS A 431 0.86 29.00 -21.29
N ALA A 432 0.96 30.29 -21.60
CA ALA A 432 0.35 31.37 -20.84
C ALA A 432 -0.99 31.77 -21.50
N ALA A 433 -2.08 31.71 -20.75
CA ALA A 433 -3.42 32.07 -21.16
C ALA A 433 -3.90 33.38 -20.52
N ASN A 434 -4.95 33.97 -21.07
CA ASN A 434 -5.63 35.14 -20.50
C ASN A 434 -7.04 34.70 -20.08
N GLU A 435 -7.40 34.95 -18.83
CA GLU A 435 -8.70 34.59 -18.24
C GLU A 435 -9.66 35.80 -18.13
N GLY A 436 -9.28 36.95 -18.68
CA GLY A 436 -10.10 38.14 -18.83
C GLY A 436 -10.52 38.42 -20.27
N GLN A 437 -11.18 39.56 -20.49
CA GLN A 437 -11.51 40.06 -21.82
C GLN A 437 -10.23 40.40 -22.60
N ILE A 438 -10.13 39.87 -23.81
CA ILE A 438 -9.00 40.10 -24.71
C ILE A 438 -9.38 41.22 -25.68
N PHE A 439 -8.78 42.40 -25.53
CA PHE A 439 -8.93 43.52 -26.45
C PHE A 439 -8.08 43.31 -27.71
N ASP A 440 -8.48 43.88 -28.86
CA ASP A 440 -7.86 43.63 -30.17
C ASP A 440 -6.34 43.91 -30.24
N TRP A 441 -5.82 44.72 -29.33
CA TRP A 441 -4.40 45.07 -29.22
C TRP A 441 -3.58 44.12 -28.34
N TYR A 442 -4.22 43.17 -27.64
CA TYR A 442 -3.59 42.20 -26.72
C TYR A 442 -3.68 40.77 -27.29
N PRO A 443 -2.61 39.96 -27.25
CA PRO A 443 -2.60 38.62 -27.85
C PRO A 443 -3.59 37.64 -27.17
N LYS A 444 -4.26 36.79 -27.97
CA LYS A 444 -5.25 35.78 -27.48
C LYS A 444 -4.63 34.58 -26.75
N ILE A 445 -3.43 34.18 -27.15
CA ILE A 445 -2.55 33.25 -26.44
C ILE A 445 -1.27 34.05 -26.23
N ILE A 446 -0.86 34.24 -24.97
CA ILE A 446 0.21 35.21 -24.67
C ILE A 446 1.58 34.61 -25.02
N SER A 447 1.77 33.32 -24.75
CA SER A 447 2.98 32.57 -25.16
C SER A 447 2.75 31.06 -25.13
N ASN A 448 3.30 30.32 -26.10
CA ASN A 448 3.36 28.86 -26.08
C ASN A 448 4.58 28.31 -25.31
N ASN A 449 5.52 29.19 -24.95
CA ASN A 449 6.77 28.83 -24.27
C ASN A 449 6.79 29.48 -22.87
N ASN A 450 5.85 29.11 -22.01
CA ASN A 450 5.79 29.59 -20.62
C ASN A 450 6.42 28.59 -19.62
N THR A 451 7.18 27.60 -20.09
CA THR A 451 7.80 26.59 -19.23
C THR A 451 9.00 27.16 -18.46
N TYR A 452 9.05 26.93 -17.14
CA TYR A 452 10.13 27.39 -16.27
C TYR A 452 10.33 26.51 -15.03
N LYS A 453 11.52 26.63 -14.43
CA LYS A 453 11.80 26.23 -13.03
C LYS A 453 12.19 27.48 -12.24
N ALA A 454 11.65 27.62 -11.04
CA ALA A 454 11.92 28.74 -10.16
C ALA A 454 12.16 28.29 -8.72
N LEU A 455 12.84 29.16 -7.98
CA LEU A 455 13.32 28.96 -6.63
C LEU A 455 13.02 30.22 -5.81
N ARG A 456 12.34 30.06 -4.68
CA ARG A 456 12.38 31.05 -3.59
C ARG A 456 13.38 30.61 -2.56
N VAL A 457 14.16 31.54 -2.03
CA VAL A 457 15.02 31.32 -0.85
C VAL A 457 14.79 32.46 0.13
N ILE A 458 14.30 32.12 1.32
CA ILE A 458 13.77 33.09 2.28
C ILE A 458 14.37 32.85 3.65
N SER A 459 14.98 33.89 4.21
CA SER A 459 15.51 33.91 5.58
C SER A 459 15.25 35.28 6.21
N GLY A 460 15.79 35.51 7.42
CA GLY A 460 15.77 36.83 8.04
C GLY A 460 16.68 37.87 7.34
N SER A 461 17.65 37.44 6.52
CA SER A 461 18.63 38.32 5.87
C SER A 461 18.46 38.45 4.35
N TYR A 462 17.72 37.54 3.71
CA TYR A 462 17.46 37.57 2.27
C TYR A 462 16.08 37.03 1.92
N ASN A 463 15.52 37.52 0.82
CA ASN A 463 14.28 37.02 0.23
C ASN A 463 14.43 37.07 -1.30
N LEU A 464 14.90 35.98 -1.89
CA LEU A 464 15.28 35.92 -3.30
C LEU A 464 14.27 35.11 -4.11
N HIS A 465 14.04 35.55 -5.35
CA HIS A 465 13.36 34.78 -6.39
C HIS A 465 14.33 34.58 -7.55
N TYR A 466 14.65 33.33 -7.86
CA TYR A 466 15.51 32.94 -8.97
C TYR A 466 14.75 32.02 -9.92
N GLN A 467 14.86 32.26 -11.22
CA GLN A 467 14.10 31.53 -12.24
C GLN A 467 14.95 31.23 -13.46
N VAL A 468 14.68 30.08 -14.08
CA VAL A 468 15.22 29.66 -15.37
C VAL A 468 14.08 29.28 -16.30
N TRP A 469 14.00 29.98 -17.42
CA TRP A 469 13.05 29.72 -18.49
C TRP A 469 13.51 28.60 -19.41
N CYS A 470 12.58 27.98 -20.14
CA CYS A 470 12.91 26.94 -21.12
C CYS A 470 13.75 27.42 -22.32
N ASN A 471 13.85 28.74 -22.54
CA ASN A 471 14.80 29.35 -23.49
C ASN A 471 16.20 29.57 -22.86
N ASN A 472 16.43 29.10 -21.62
CA ASN A 472 17.63 29.27 -20.81
C ASN A 472 17.93 30.71 -20.37
N GLU A 473 16.95 31.61 -20.44
CA GLU A 473 17.03 32.92 -19.81
C GLU A 473 16.88 32.80 -18.30
N HIS A 474 17.66 33.60 -17.56
CA HIS A 474 17.71 33.56 -16.10
C HIS A 474 17.25 34.88 -15.52
N GLU A 475 16.53 34.80 -14.40
CA GLU A 475 16.05 35.96 -13.67
C GLU A 475 16.40 35.86 -12.19
N LEU A 476 16.75 37.00 -11.59
CA LEU A 476 17.01 37.10 -10.16
C LEU A 476 16.45 38.41 -9.62
N TYR A 477 15.66 38.29 -8.55
CA TYR A 477 15.08 39.43 -7.83
C TYR A 477 15.39 39.33 -6.34
N ASP A 478 15.68 40.48 -5.73
CA ASP A 478 15.74 40.65 -4.28
C ASP A 478 14.45 41.31 -3.79
N LEU A 479 13.56 40.53 -3.18
CA LEU A 479 12.26 41.01 -2.75
C LEU A 479 12.28 41.80 -1.44
N ILE A 480 13.44 41.93 -0.79
CA ILE A 480 13.58 42.88 0.33
C ILE A 480 13.58 44.31 -0.22
N THR A 481 14.31 44.54 -1.32
CA THR A 481 14.48 45.86 -1.93
C THR A 481 13.51 46.11 -3.09
N ASP A 482 13.08 45.04 -3.77
CA ASP A 482 12.18 45.05 -4.92
C ASP A 482 11.03 44.04 -4.72
N PRO A 483 10.08 44.32 -3.79
CA PRO A 483 8.97 43.41 -3.51
C PRO A 483 8.03 43.20 -4.71
N GLY A 484 8.05 44.10 -5.70
CA GLY A 484 7.25 44.00 -6.93
C GLY A 484 7.96 43.28 -8.08
N GLN A 485 9.17 42.75 -7.87
CA GLN A 485 9.92 41.99 -8.88
C GLN A 485 10.11 42.77 -10.21
N MET A 486 10.42 44.06 -10.11
CA MET A 486 10.55 44.98 -11.23
C MET A 486 11.97 45.14 -11.78
N ALA A 487 13.00 44.75 -11.03
CA ALA A 487 14.39 44.89 -11.40
C ALA A 487 15.07 43.52 -11.49
N ASN A 488 15.12 42.94 -12.70
CA ASN A 488 15.86 41.69 -12.90
C ASN A 488 17.37 41.96 -12.83
N LEU A 489 18.01 41.51 -11.76
CA LEU A 489 19.44 41.73 -11.49
C LEU A 489 20.37 41.08 -12.52
N LEU A 490 19.89 40.12 -13.31
CA LEU A 490 20.67 39.44 -14.36
C LEU A 490 20.48 40.04 -15.75
N HIS A 491 19.49 40.93 -15.92
CA HIS A 491 19.23 41.56 -17.22
C HIS A 491 20.14 42.78 -17.40
N PRO A 492 20.88 42.94 -18.52
CA PRO A 492 21.85 44.03 -18.70
C PRO A 492 21.27 45.45 -18.54
N ASP A 493 20.01 45.65 -18.94
CA ASP A 493 19.34 46.96 -18.90
C ASP A 493 18.66 47.28 -17.56
N GLU A 494 18.55 46.30 -16.64
CA GLU A 494 17.83 46.44 -15.35
C GLU A 494 18.74 46.14 -14.16
N GLY A 495 19.57 45.12 -14.29
CA GLY A 495 20.66 44.75 -13.42
C GLY A 495 21.91 45.57 -13.73
N ALA A 496 21.92 46.83 -13.29
CA ALA A 496 23.09 47.69 -13.31
C ALA A 496 23.33 48.33 -11.93
N GLY A 497 23.37 47.49 -10.89
CA GLY A 497 24.01 47.85 -9.62
C GLY A 497 25.54 47.77 -9.74
N ASP A 498 26.23 47.84 -8.61
CA ASP A 498 27.68 47.60 -8.49
C ASP A 498 28.10 46.13 -8.78
N GLY A 499 27.19 45.31 -9.30
CA GLY A 499 27.39 43.89 -9.54
C GLY A 499 27.41 43.06 -8.25
N THR A 500 26.84 43.57 -7.15
CA THR A 500 26.82 42.87 -5.87
C THR A 500 25.40 42.57 -5.37
N LEU A 501 25.28 41.47 -4.63
CA LEU A 501 24.08 41.05 -3.90
C LEU A 501 24.52 40.45 -2.56
N LEU A 502 23.89 40.84 -1.45
CA LEU A 502 24.30 40.45 -0.08
C LEU A 502 25.76 40.83 0.25
N GLY A 503 26.28 41.90 -0.36
CA GLY A 503 27.68 42.35 -0.20
C GLY A 503 28.71 41.43 -0.88
N LEU A 504 28.26 40.53 -1.76
CA LEU A 504 29.08 39.60 -2.52
C LEU A 504 28.91 39.82 -4.02
N PRO A 505 29.87 39.43 -4.86
CA PRO A 505 29.69 39.41 -6.32
C PRO A 505 28.44 38.64 -6.73
N LEU A 506 27.67 39.19 -7.68
CA LEU A 506 26.40 38.63 -8.12
C LEU A 506 26.56 37.20 -8.70
N ASP A 507 27.61 36.98 -9.49
CA ASP A 507 27.96 35.68 -10.06
C ASP A 507 28.15 34.61 -8.99
N LYS A 508 28.80 34.97 -7.88
CA LYS A 508 28.96 34.08 -6.73
C LYS A 508 27.61 33.63 -6.18
N VAL A 509 26.66 34.54 -6.00
CA VAL A 509 25.32 34.20 -5.49
C VAL A 509 24.56 33.33 -6.49
N VAL A 510 24.58 33.70 -7.77
CA VAL A 510 23.89 32.98 -8.86
C VAL A 510 24.34 31.53 -8.95
N GLN A 511 25.65 31.25 -8.86
CA GLN A 511 26.17 29.87 -8.90
C GLN A 511 25.58 28.98 -7.79
N ARG A 512 25.33 29.51 -6.59
CA ARG A 512 24.76 28.73 -5.46
C ARG A 512 23.26 28.52 -5.66
N LEU A 513 22.56 29.54 -6.16
CA LEU A 513 21.14 29.45 -6.49
C LEU A 513 20.89 28.45 -7.64
N ASP A 514 21.75 28.46 -8.66
CA ASP A 514 21.68 27.54 -9.79
C ASP A 514 21.94 26.09 -9.34
N ALA A 515 22.98 25.87 -8.52
CA ALA A 515 23.25 24.55 -7.94
C ALA A 515 22.10 24.05 -7.06
N LEU A 516 21.50 24.92 -6.24
CA LEU A 516 20.34 24.56 -5.41
C LEU A 516 19.13 24.21 -6.28
N LEU A 517 18.81 25.05 -7.28
CA LEU A 517 17.72 24.78 -8.21
C LEU A 517 17.97 23.50 -9.04
N PHE A 518 19.23 23.19 -9.35
CA PHE A 518 19.61 21.96 -10.05
C PHE A 518 19.29 20.69 -9.26
N VAL A 519 19.42 20.72 -7.93
CA VAL A 519 18.94 19.62 -7.07
C VAL A 519 17.41 19.58 -7.07
N LEU A 520 16.78 20.75 -6.86
CA LEU A 520 15.35 20.87 -6.64
C LEU A 520 14.49 20.59 -7.89
N LYS A 521 14.98 20.85 -9.11
CA LYS A 521 14.23 20.63 -10.36
C LYS A 521 13.83 19.17 -10.59
N SER A 522 14.49 18.23 -9.91
CA SER A 522 14.27 16.79 -10.02
C SER A 522 14.37 16.07 -8.68
N CYS A 523 14.10 16.78 -7.57
CA CYS A 523 14.24 16.23 -6.24
C CYS A 523 13.17 15.17 -5.95
N ARG A 524 13.44 14.27 -5.00
CA ARG A 524 12.43 13.33 -4.48
C ARG A 524 12.55 13.17 -2.99
N ALA A 525 11.40 13.10 -2.33
CA ALA A 525 11.32 12.82 -0.91
C ALA A 525 12.24 13.76 -0.09
N GLN A 526 13.13 13.19 0.72
CA GLN A 526 14.05 13.94 1.57
C GLN A 526 14.93 14.93 0.79
N THR A 527 15.32 14.64 -0.46
CA THR A 527 16.09 15.56 -1.31
C THR A 527 15.34 16.86 -1.59
N CYS A 528 13.99 16.83 -1.62
CA CYS A 528 13.19 18.05 -1.75
C CYS A 528 13.17 18.88 -0.47
N THR A 529 13.31 18.25 0.70
CA THR A 529 13.25 18.92 2.00
C THR A 529 14.62 19.32 2.56
N ASP A 530 15.68 18.64 2.13
CA ASP A 530 17.07 18.82 2.58
C ASP A 530 18.07 18.85 1.39
N PRO A 531 17.88 19.75 0.42
CA PRO A 531 18.71 19.81 -0.80
C PRO A 531 20.15 20.27 -0.51
N TRP A 532 20.37 21.04 0.56
CA TRP A 532 21.71 21.48 0.94
C TRP A 532 22.60 20.32 1.37
N ARG A 533 22.04 19.31 2.03
CA ARG A 533 22.78 18.09 2.39
C ARG A 533 23.17 17.24 1.18
N GLU A 534 22.41 17.32 0.10
CA GLU A 534 22.73 16.65 -1.16
C GLU A 534 23.91 17.34 -1.89
N LEU A 535 23.98 18.67 -1.79
CA LEU A 535 25.16 19.43 -2.25
C LEU A 535 26.35 19.29 -1.30
N HIS A 536 26.11 19.21 0.02
CA HIS A 536 27.11 19.17 1.09
C HIS A 536 26.91 18.00 2.05
N PRO A 537 27.35 16.77 1.70
CA PRO A 537 27.09 15.57 2.48
C PRO A 537 27.68 15.56 3.90
N ALA A 538 28.65 16.43 4.19
CA ALA A 538 29.21 16.61 5.53
C ALA A 538 28.24 17.27 6.52
N GLY A 539 27.11 17.84 6.05
CA GLY A 539 26.10 18.47 6.88
C GLY A 539 26.53 19.80 7.50
N ASN A 540 27.58 20.43 6.94
CA ASN A 540 28.14 21.71 7.40
C ASN A 540 27.56 22.93 6.66
N VAL A 541 26.57 22.71 5.78
CA VAL A 541 25.81 23.72 5.04
C VAL A 541 24.34 23.34 5.15
N ALA A 542 23.53 24.23 5.73
CA ALA A 542 22.09 24.04 5.85
C ALA A 542 21.30 25.20 5.21
N SER A 543 21.99 26.23 4.73
CA SER A 543 21.40 27.45 4.17
C SER A 543 22.27 28.06 3.08
N LEU A 544 21.69 28.97 2.30
CA LEU A 544 22.39 29.80 1.33
C LEU A 544 23.47 30.64 2.03
N GLN A 545 23.19 31.15 3.23
CA GLN A 545 24.17 31.87 4.04
C GLN A 545 25.43 31.04 4.30
N ASP A 546 25.29 29.75 4.62
CA ASP A 546 26.42 28.84 4.83
C ASP A 546 27.13 28.54 3.50
N ALA A 547 26.37 28.34 2.42
CA ALA A 547 26.87 28.04 1.09
C ALA A 547 27.68 29.21 0.46
N LEU A 548 27.41 30.45 0.89
CA LEU A 548 28.14 31.65 0.45
C LEU A 548 29.53 31.78 1.09
N SER A 549 29.88 30.93 2.06
CA SER A 549 31.20 30.93 2.69
C SER A 549 32.34 30.76 1.66
N PRO A 550 33.41 31.56 1.71
CA PRO A 550 34.52 31.47 0.76
C PRO A 550 35.19 30.09 0.67
N ARG A 551 35.07 29.25 1.70
CA ARG A 551 35.61 27.89 1.71
C ARG A 551 34.99 26.97 0.66
N PHE A 552 33.81 27.31 0.14
CA PHE A 552 33.11 26.54 -0.89
C PHE A 552 33.25 27.13 -2.29
N ASP A 553 34.07 28.17 -2.46
CA ASP A 553 34.16 28.88 -3.74
C ASP A 553 34.73 28.02 -4.87
N SER A 554 35.73 27.19 -4.59
CA SER A 554 36.26 26.21 -5.55
C SER A 554 35.19 25.24 -6.00
N PHE A 555 34.43 24.67 -5.06
CA PHE A 555 33.36 23.70 -5.35
C PHE A 555 32.32 24.26 -6.33
N TYR A 556 31.79 25.45 -6.08
CA TYR A 556 30.75 26.03 -6.93
C TYR A 556 31.28 26.59 -8.26
N ASN A 557 32.54 27.03 -8.30
CA ASN A 557 33.18 27.45 -9.56
C ASN A 557 33.41 26.27 -10.51
N ASP A 558 33.77 25.11 -9.95
CA ASP A 558 34.01 23.88 -10.70
C ASP A 558 32.73 23.03 -10.88
N TYR A 559 31.61 23.45 -10.30
CA TYR A 559 30.35 22.68 -10.33
C TYR A 559 29.81 22.63 -11.77
N PRO A 560 29.76 21.44 -12.40
CA PRO A 560 29.55 21.34 -13.84
C PRO A 560 28.08 21.51 -14.26
N ALA A 561 27.14 21.60 -13.31
CA ALA A 561 25.71 21.57 -13.58
C ALA A 561 25.09 22.96 -13.43
N SER A 562 24.61 23.50 -14.55
CA SER A 562 23.73 24.67 -14.62
C SER A 562 22.35 24.22 -15.05
N VAL A 563 21.30 24.80 -14.48
CA VAL A 563 19.92 24.46 -14.85
C VAL A 563 19.69 24.94 -16.27
N ARG A 564 19.45 23.98 -17.17
CA ARG A 564 19.14 24.25 -18.57
C ARG A 564 18.07 23.31 -19.08
N PHE A 565 17.33 23.80 -20.07
CA PHE A 565 16.39 23.05 -20.87
C PHE A 565 16.97 22.82 -22.27
N GLU A 566 16.71 21.64 -22.82
CA GLU A 566 17.02 21.31 -24.21
C GLU A 566 15.96 21.87 -25.16
N ARG A 567 14.71 21.93 -24.69
CA ARG A 567 13.56 22.43 -25.45
C ARG A 567 12.39 22.79 -24.52
N CYS A 568 11.52 23.68 -25.01
CA CYS A 568 10.25 24.02 -24.36
C CYS A 568 9.20 22.96 -24.70
N GLU A 569 8.61 22.33 -23.68
CA GLU A 569 7.55 21.32 -23.83
C GLU A 569 6.28 21.71 -23.05
N MET A 570 5.15 21.13 -23.48
CA MET A 570 3.82 21.36 -22.90
C MET A 570 3.55 20.57 -21.61
N GLY A 571 4.48 19.73 -21.19
CA GLY A 571 4.40 18.97 -19.95
C GLY A 571 5.77 18.43 -19.56
N TYR A 572 5.84 17.74 -18.42
CA TYR A 572 7.11 17.20 -17.94
C TYR A 572 7.59 16.03 -18.81
N ILE A 573 8.60 16.29 -19.62
CA ILE A 573 9.22 15.35 -20.56
C ILE A 573 10.71 15.32 -20.28
N LEU A 574 11.19 14.21 -19.70
CA LEU A 574 12.52 14.11 -19.09
C LEU A 574 13.69 14.50 -20.01
N ASP A 575 13.61 14.20 -21.30
CA ASP A 575 14.67 14.53 -22.26
C ASP A 575 14.62 15.98 -22.76
N ALA A 576 13.55 16.73 -22.45
CA ALA A 576 13.48 18.18 -22.67
C ALA A 576 14.06 18.99 -21.52
N GLU A 577 14.06 18.43 -20.32
CA GLU A 577 14.46 19.07 -19.07
C GLU A 577 15.98 19.25 -18.92
N GLY A 578 16.79 18.79 -19.88
CA GLY A 578 18.25 18.78 -19.76
C GLY A 578 18.75 17.89 -18.63
N ALA A 579 19.94 18.19 -18.09
CA ALA A 579 20.56 17.39 -17.03
C ALA A 579 19.66 17.32 -15.77
N GLN A 580 19.56 16.11 -15.20
CA GLN A 580 18.80 15.80 -14.00
C GLN A 580 19.76 15.41 -12.87
N TYR A 581 19.50 15.87 -11.64
CA TYR A 581 20.34 15.56 -10.49
C TYR A 581 20.45 14.03 -10.26
N GLU A 582 19.32 13.31 -10.30
CA GLU A 582 19.28 11.86 -10.07
C GLU A 582 19.93 11.00 -11.17
N ARG A 583 20.20 11.54 -12.36
CA ARG A 583 20.70 10.77 -13.53
C ARG A 583 22.02 11.27 -14.12
N GLY A 584 22.49 12.46 -13.71
CA GLY A 584 23.45 13.24 -14.48
C GLY A 584 24.70 13.69 -13.74
N VAL A 585 24.85 13.39 -12.45
CA VAL A 585 26.11 13.63 -11.74
C VAL A 585 26.74 12.27 -11.45
N PRO A 586 27.95 11.97 -11.96
CA PRO A 586 28.68 10.79 -11.54
C PRO A 586 28.92 10.89 -10.04
N GLU A 587 28.10 10.19 -9.25
CA GLU A 587 28.19 10.15 -7.78
C GLU A 587 29.60 9.74 -7.29
N LEU A 588 30.38 9.10 -8.17
CA LEU A 588 31.77 8.75 -7.94
C LEU A 588 32.78 9.90 -8.11
N GLU A 589 32.59 10.88 -9.00
CA GLU A 589 33.62 11.91 -9.26
C GLU A 589 33.55 13.04 -8.22
N LEU A 590 32.39 13.65 -7.97
CA LEU A 590 32.29 14.77 -7.02
C LEU A 590 32.63 14.39 -5.56
N ARG A 591 32.31 13.16 -5.13
CA ARG A 591 32.67 12.69 -3.77
C ARG A 591 34.15 12.38 -3.62
N HIS A 592 34.84 12.00 -4.69
CA HIS A 592 36.28 11.74 -4.64
C HIS A 592 37.06 13.02 -4.42
N TYR A 593 36.68 14.15 -5.03
CA TYR A 593 37.39 15.44 -4.90
C TYR A 593 36.92 16.32 -3.74
N TRP A 594 35.88 15.92 -3.00
CA TRP A 594 35.29 16.71 -1.90
C TRP A 594 36.31 17.24 -0.89
N HIS A 595 37.30 16.41 -0.53
CA HIS A 595 38.37 16.74 0.40
C HIS A 595 39.43 17.70 -0.18
N GLU A 596 39.62 17.68 -1.49
CA GLU A 596 40.51 18.61 -2.20
C GLU A 596 39.87 20.00 -2.29
N TRP A 597 38.53 20.07 -2.42
CA TRP A 597 37.79 21.33 -2.45
C TRP A 597 37.59 21.97 -1.07
N THR A 598 37.39 21.16 -0.02
CA THR A 598 37.06 21.65 1.33
C THR A 598 38.24 21.64 2.32
N GLY A 599 39.36 20.98 1.98
CA GLY A 599 40.56 20.90 2.83
C GLY A 599 40.44 19.95 4.04
N GLU A 600 39.36 19.16 4.16
CA GLU A 600 39.12 18.24 5.27
C GLU A 600 39.86 16.89 5.08
N ARG A 601 40.65 16.43 6.07
CA ARG A 601 41.39 15.14 6.02
C ARG A 601 40.48 13.95 6.39
N ARG A 602 40.58 12.83 5.64
CA ARG A 602 39.84 11.57 5.90
C ARG A 602 40.09 10.99 7.31
N PRO A 603 39.07 10.40 7.97
CA PRO A 603 39.28 9.37 8.99
C PRO A 603 39.61 8.01 8.34
N LEU A 604 40.60 7.30 8.88
CA LEU A 604 41.11 6.02 8.40
C LEU A 604 40.07 4.90 8.54
N ALA A 605 39.73 4.19 7.46
CA ALA A 605 39.14 2.85 7.51
C ALA A 605 39.85 1.92 6.51
N ILE A 606 40.23 0.76 7.04
CA ILE A 606 41.22 -0.19 6.52
C ILE A 606 40.67 -0.98 5.32
N HIS A 607 41.39 -0.97 4.20
CA HIS A 607 41.22 -1.90 3.08
C HIS A 607 42.27 -3.02 3.14
N LEU A 608 41.82 -4.27 3.12
CA LEU A 608 42.64 -5.44 2.86
C LEU A 608 42.00 -6.23 1.70
N ALA A 609 42.78 -6.33 0.63
CA ALA A 609 42.42 -6.76 -0.71
C ALA A 609 42.59 -8.27 -0.93
N ILE A 610 41.80 -8.86 -1.84
CA ILE A 610 42.21 -9.99 -2.71
C ILE A 610 41.46 -9.90 -4.05
N ALA A 611 42.22 -9.85 -5.16
CA ALA A 611 41.77 -9.96 -6.56
C ALA A 611 41.82 -11.44 -7.06
N PRO A 612 41.30 -11.75 -8.27
CA PRO A 612 42.19 -12.44 -9.22
C PRO A 612 42.03 -12.10 -10.73
N PHE A 613 43.20 -11.87 -11.35
CA PHE A 613 43.79 -12.42 -12.61
C PHE A 613 43.00 -12.64 -13.95
N LEU A 614 43.51 -11.93 -14.99
CA LEU A 614 43.78 -12.29 -16.43
C LEU A 614 42.64 -12.35 -17.49
N PRO A 615 42.93 -12.21 -18.81
CA PRO A 615 43.68 -11.15 -19.52
C PRO A 615 43.00 -10.66 -20.83
N SER A 616 43.53 -9.55 -21.34
CA SER A 616 43.28 -8.91 -22.65
C SER A 616 43.71 -9.74 -23.87
N ALA A 617 42.98 -9.60 -25.01
CA ALA A 617 43.54 -9.61 -26.37
C ALA A 617 42.50 -9.42 -27.52
N ILE A 618 42.72 -8.35 -28.29
CA ILE A 618 42.65 -8.23 -29.77
C ILE A 618 41.29 -7.95 -30.46
N GLY A 619 41.22 -6.78 -31.13
CA GLY A 619 40.69 -6.67 -32.50
C GLY A 619 39.64 -5.59 -32.80
N ALA A 620 40.07 -4.34 -33.03
CA ALA A 620 39.42 -3.41 -33.98
C ALA A 620 40.22 -3.45 -35.32
N PRO A 621 39.86 -2.82 -36.46
CA PRO A 621 38.78 -1.83 -36.78
C PRO A 621 38.13 -2.13 -38.19
N PRO A 622 37.62 -1.20 -39.06
CA PRO A 622 37.26 0.22 -38.94
C PRO A 622 35.88 0.66 -39.55
N ASP A 623 35.45 1.85 -39.09
CA ASP A 623 34.72 2.99 -39.70
C ASP A 623 33.98 3.00 -41.07
N GLN A 624 32.97 3.90 -41.08
CA GLN A 624 32.43 4.76 -42.16
C GLN A 624 31.31 4.25 -43.09
N HIS A 625 30.08 4.80 -42.97
CA HIS A 625 29.65 6.04 -43.65
C HIS A 625 28.17 6.41 -43.41
N TYR A 626 27.93 7.72 -43.39
CA TYR A 626 26.66 8.46 -43.42
C TYR A 626 25.65 8.03 -44.50
N LEU A 627 24.34 8.13 -44.20
CA LEU A 627 23.32 8.91 -44.96
C LEU A 627 21.89 8.66 -44.41
N ARG A 628 21.18 9.73 -44.00
CA ARG A 628 19.70 9.87 -43.97
C ARG A 628 19.25 10.45 -45.34
N PRO A 629 17.95 10.62 -45.66
CA PRO A 629 16.69 9.96 -45.27
C PRO A 629 15.80 9.59 -46.49
N GLY A 630 14.65 8.93 -46.29
CA GLY A 630 13.59 8.82 -47.31
C GLY A 630 12.29 8.20 -46.79
N LEU A 631 11.26 9.04 -46.64
CA LEU A 631 9.83 8.66 -46.63
C LEU A 631 9.45 8.07 -48.00
N PRO A 632 8.39 7.25 -48.08
CA PRO A 632 7.12 7.81 -48.57
C PRO A 632 5.84 7.28 -47.90
N ASP A 633 4.82 8.14 -47.94
CA ASP A 633 3.39 7.85 -47.88
C ASP A 633 2.96 6.83 -48.93
N GLU A 634 1.85 6.11 -48.70
CA GLU A 634 0.78 6.04 -49.70
C GLU A 634 -0.54 5.50 -49.12
N THR A 635 -1.61 6.14 -49.58
CA THR A 635 -3.01 5.95 -49.27
C THR A 635 -3.72 5.07 -50.30
N THR A 636 -4.85 4.50 -49.86
CA THR A 636 -6.09 4.19 -50.63
C THR A 636 -6.36 2.80 -51.21
N SER A 637 -7.64 2.47 -51.09
CA SER A 637 -8.44 1.28 -51.41
C SER A 637 -8.73 1.03 -52.90
N LEU A 638 -9.18 -0.20 -53.26
CA LEU A 638 -10.55 -0.50 -53.74
C LEU A 638 -10.73 -1.95 -54.28
N LEU A 639 -11.88 -2.53 -53.90
CA LEU A 639 -12.81 -3.41 -54.64
C LEU A 639 -12.45 -4.87 -55.01
N ARG A 640 -13.32 -5.77 -54.51
CA ARG A 640 -14.23 -6.50 -55.40
C ARG A 640 -15.53 -6.91 -54.70
N ASP A 641 -16.64 -6.36 -55.19
CA ASP A 641 -18.02 -6.81 -54.95
C ASP A 641 -18.39 -8.06 -55.75
N ARG A 642 -19.39 -8.80 -55.25
CA ARG A 642 -20.56 -9.27 -56.04
C ARG A 642 -21.68 -9.79 -55.12
N ASP A 643 -22.74 -9.00 -55.03
CA ASP A 643 -24.16 -9.30 -55.36
C ASP A 643 -24.71 -10.73 -55.17
N ALA A 644 -25.98 -10.99 -54.85
CA ALA A 644 -27.18 -10.26 -54.43
C ALA A 644 -28.31 -11.32 -54.34
N ALA A 645 -29.28 -11.16 -53.43
CA ALA A 645 -30.69 -11.54 -53.65
C ALA A 645 -31.58 -11.04 -52.51
N SER A 646 -32.55 -10.19 -52.89
CA SER A 646 -33.69 -9.71 -52.11
C SER A 646 -34.95 -10.53 -52.41
N ALA A 647 -35.94 -10.51 -51.50
CA ALA A 647 -37.36 -10.21 -51.81
C ALA A 647 -38.32 -10.53 -50.63
N ASP A 648 -39.34 -9.68 -50.52
CA ASP A 648 -40.54 -9.67 -49.65
C ASP A 648 -41.39 -10.96 -49.65
N HIS A 649 -42.16 -11.21 -48.57
CA HIS A 649 -43.63 -11.18 -48.60
C HIS A 649 -44.33 -11.51 -47.25
N ASP A 650 -45.49 -10.88 -47.10
CA ASP A 650 -46.53 -10.94 -46.07
C ASP A 650 -47.21 -12.30 -45.78
N ALA A 651 -47.80 -12.34 -44.58
CA ALA A 651 -49.13 -12.85 -44.21
C ALA A 651 -49.47 -14.36 -44.05
N VAL A 652 -49.82 -14.68 -42.78
CA VAL A 652 -51.07 -15.34 -42.31
C VAL A 652 -51.37 -16.78 -42.76
N THR A 653 -51.26 -17.76 -41.84
CA THR A 653 -52.41 -18.48 -41.22
C THR A 653 -52.04 -19.69 -40.36
N LYS A 654 -52.80 -19.81 -39.25
CA LYS A 654 -53.32 -21.03 -38.57
C LYS A 654 -52.44 -21.82 -37.58
N ALA A 655 -52.66 -21.50 -36.30
CA ALA A 655 -52.69 -22.45 -35.18
C ALA A 655 -53.88 -23.44 -35.31
N PRO A 656 -53.92 -24.54 -34.54
CA PRO A 656 -54.48 -24.49 -33.18
C PRO A 656 -53.69 -25.32 -32.13
N ALA A 657 -53.53 -24.76 -30.92
CA ALA A 657 -54.17 -25.15 -29.65
C ALA A 657 -53.56 -26.42 -29.01
N ILE A 658 -53.21 -26.48 -27.73
CA ILE A 658 -53.90 -26.07 -26.48
C ILE A 658 -52.77 -25.81 -25.43
N GLY A 659 -52.62 -24.67 -24.73
CA GLY A 659 -53.54 -23.99 -23.80
C GLY A 659 -53.41 -24.67 -22.42
N ASP A 660 -52.74 -24.14 -21.40
CA ASP A 660 -53.15 -23.06 -20.47
C ASP A 660 -52.43 -23.41 -19.13
N THR A 661 -52.07 -22.57 -18.17
CA THR A 661 -52.54 -21.26 -17.68
C THR A 661 -51.50 -20.78 -16.65
N SER A 662 -51.15 -19.50 -16.65
CA SER A 662 -50.63 -18.82 -15.46
C SER A 662 -51.28 -17.44 -15.35
N ALA A 663 -52.32 -17.36 -14.52
CA ALA A 663 -52.87 -16.12 -14.00
C ALA A 663 -52.75 -16.15 -12.46
N ASP A 664 -52.08 -15.13 -11.94
CA ASP A 664 -52.28 -14.45 -10.65
C ASP A 664 -52.75 -15.26 -9.43
N VAL A 665 -51.84 -15.46 -8.46
CA VAL A 665 -52.18 -15.54 -7.03
C VAL A 665 -51.08 -14.86 -6.19
N GLU A 666 -51.44 -13.67 -5.71
CA GLU A 666 -51.15 -13.07 -4.39
C GLU A 666 -49.77 -13.28 -3.73
N ALA A 667 -49.06 -12.17 -3.62
CA ALA A 667 -48.06 -11.91 -2.58
C ALA A 667 -48.73 -11.99 -1.19
N ASN A 668 -48.68 -13.17 -0.58
CA ASN A 668 -48.93 -13.31 0.85
C ASN A 668 -47.77 -12.66 1.62
N LYS A 669 -48.07 -11.49 2.20
CA LYS A 669 -47.36 -10.95 3.37
C LYS A 669 -47.35 -12.01 4.46
N VAL A 670 -46.19 -12.62 4.70
CA VAL A 670 -45.90 -13.29 5.96
C VAL A 670 -45.30 -12.23 6.88
N ASP A 671 -46.08 -11.79 7.86
CA ASP A 671 -45.60 -11.01 9.00
C ASP A 671 -44.53 -11.84 9.74
N PRO A 672 -43.31 -11.34 9.94
CA PRO A 672 -42.46 -11.86 11.00
C PRO A 672 -42.99 -11.29 12.33
N GLY A 673 -43.62 -12.16 13.12
CA GLY A 673 -43.95 -11.87 14.52
C GLY A 673 -42.70 -11.51 15.35
N PRO A 674 -42.89 -10.90 16.52
CA PRO A 674 -41.80 -10.35 17.34
C PRO A 674 -41.04 -11.51 18.01
N GLY A 675 -39.93 -11.91 17.42
CA GLY A 675 -39.10 -12.98 17.97
C GLY A 675 -37.75 -13.13 17.26
N ASP A 676 -36.72 -12.50 17.84
CA ASP A 676 -35.30 -12.85 17.73
C ASP A 676 -34.68 -12.95 16.32
N THR A 677 -34.61 -11.83 15.60
CA THR A 677 -33.42 -11.55 14.76
C THR A 677 -32.55 -10.55 15.50
N ALA A 678 -31.82 -11.02 16.51
CA ALA A 678 -30.72 -10.26 17.08
C ALA A 678 -29.70 -10.02 15.96
N GLU A 679 -29.64 -8.80 15.43
CA GLU A 679 -28.48 -8.34 14.65
C GLU A 679 -27.21 -8.68 15.45
N PRO A 680 -26.16 -9.26 14.84
CA PRO A 680 -24.91 -9.46 15.54
C PRO A 680 -24.45 -8.11 16.10
N PRO A 681 -23.92 -8.08 17.34
CA PRO A 681 -23.61 -6.83 18.03
C PRO A 681 -22.70 -6.00 17.15
N LYS A 682 -23.11 -4.76 16.83
CA LYS A 682 -22.31 -3.78 16.08
C LYS A 682 -21.07 -3.42 16.89
N ILE A 683 -20.03 -4.23 16.78
CA ILE A 683 -18.73 -3.98 17.36
C ILE A 683 -18.11 -2.83 16.58
N SER A 684 -17.70 -1.78 17.30
CA SER A 684 -16.96 -0.64 16.75
C SER A 684 -15.77 -1.13 15.92
N THR A 685 -15.54 -0.54 14.74
CA THR A 685 -14.41 -0.84 13.84
C THR A 685 -13.07 -0.82 14.58
N SER A 686 -12.90 0.03 15.61
CA SER A 686 -11.69 0.08 16.45
C SER A 686 -11.55 -1.15 17.36
N SER A 687 -12.65 -1.59 17.99
CA SER A 687 -12.67 -2.82 18.78
C SER A 687 -12.45 -4.04 17.89
N LEU A 688 -13.02 -4.07 16.68
CA LEU A 688 -12.80 -5.12 15.70
C LEU A 688 -11.32 -5.19 15.27
N MET A 689 -10.71 -4.05 14.92
CA MET A 689 -9.29 -4.00 14.51
C MET A 689 -8.35 -4.47 15.62
N LYS A 690 -8.59 -4.07 16.88
CA LYS A 690 -7.79 -4.55 18.02
C LYS A 690 -7.93 -6.06 18.22
N VAL A 691 -9.16 -6.60 18.11
CA VAL A 691 -9.41 -8.04 18.21
C VAL A 691 -8.67 -8.77 17.09
N VAL A 692 -8.79 -8.30 15.85
CA VAL A 692 -8.13 -8.92 14.69
C VAL A 692 -6.60 -8.83 14.80
N ALA A 693 -6.02 -7.72 15.25
CA ALA A 693 -4.58 -7.59 15.42
C ALA A 693 -4.01 -8.65 16.40
N VAL A 694 -4.71 -8.91 17.51
CA VAL A 694 -4.31 -9.96 18.47
C VAL A 694 -4.36 -11.35 17.82
N LEU A 695 -5.38 -11.63 17.03
CA LEU A 695 -5.50 -12.89 16.29
C LEU A 695 -4.35 -13.07 15.28
N MET A 696 -3.98 -12.01 14.56
CA MET A 696 -2.89 -12.02 13.59
C MET A 696 -1.53 -12.32 14.26
N ILE A 697 -1.31 -11.89 15.50
CA ILE A 697 -0.08 -12.22 16.25
C ILE A 697 0.07 -13.72 16.46
N GLY A 698 -1.01 -14.37 16.91
CA GLY A 698 -0.99 -15.82 17.11
C GLY A 698 -0.77 -16.59 15.82
N LEU A 699 -1.42 -16.14 14.76
CA LEU A 699 -1.33 -16.78 13.45
C LEU A 699 0.06 -16.65 12.83
N PHE A 700 0.66 -15.45 12.89
CA PHE A 700 2.02 -15.20 12.42
C PHE A 700 3.03 -16.06 13.17
N THR A 701 3.00 -16.04 14.49
CA THR A 701 3.97 -16.74 15.34
C THR A 701 3.85 -18.25 15.19
N SER A 702 2.64 -18.81 15.16
CA SER A 702 2.43 -20.24 14.89
C SER A 702 2.93 -20.64 13.50
N SER A 703 2.78 -19.77 12.50
CA SER A 703 3.24 -20.03 11.13
C SER A 703 4.77 -19.92 11.00
N ALA A 704 5.37 -18.96 11.71
CA ALA A 704 6.82 -18.79 11.79
C ALA A 704 7.48 -19.96 12.53
N ASP A 705 6.91 -20.40 13.65
CA ASP A 705 7.39 -21.55 14.41
C ASP A 705 7.40 -22.83 13.56
N GLY A 706 6.34 -23.09 12.79
CA GLY A 706 6.29 -24.22 11.86
C GLY A 706 7.46 -24.25 10.89
N SER A 707 7.80 -23.12 10.27
CA SER A 707 8.94 -23.03 9.34
C SER A 707 10.30 -22.95 10.03
N LEU A 708 10.35 -22.40 11.24
CA LEU A 708 11.56 -22.31 12.07
C LEU A 708 12.03 -23.70 12.48
N VAL A 709 11.11 -24.60 12.83
CA VAL A 709 11.46 -26.00 13.09
C VAL A 709 11.98 -26.69 11.83
N LEU A 710 11.44 -26.39 10.64
CA LEU A 710 11.97 -26.97 9.39
C LEU A 710 13.44 -26.63 9.14
N ALA A 711 13.92 -25.45 9.56
CA ALA A 711 15.33 -25.09 9.44
C ALA A 711 16.22 -25.60 10.58
N THR A 712 15.64 -25.88 11.75
CA THR A 712 16.40 -26.17 12.99
C THR A 712 16.33 -27.62 13.44
N HIS A 713 15.34 -28.40 12.99
CA HIS A 713 15.15 -29.78 13.43
C HIS A 713 16.38 -30.68 13.25
N PRO A 714 17.21 -30.55 12.19
CA PRO A 714 18.39 -31.39 12.07
C PRO A 714 19.41 -31.08 13.17
N ARG A 715 19.58 -29.79 13.50
CA ARG A 715 20.52 -29.34 14.52
C ARG A 715 20.09 -29.72 15.93
N ILE A 716 18.81 -29.55 16.26
CA ILE A 716 18.24 -29.91 17.57
C ILE A 716 18.45 -31.41 17.82
N ALA A 717 18.07 -32.22 16.83
CA ALA A 717 18.14 -33.65 16.94
C ALA A 717 19.59 -34.16 16.98
N SER A 718 20.50 -33.51 16.23
CA SER A 718 21.93 -33.82 16.30
C SER A 718 22.53 -33.53 17.68
N GLU A 719 22.08 -32.48 18.39
CA GLU A 719 22.60 -32.17 19.74
C GLU A 719 22.21 -33.24 20.76
N PHE A 720 21.03 -33.84 20.62
CA PHE A 720 20.57 -34.94 21.45
C PHE A 720 21.01 -36.33 20.96
N ASN A 721 21.83 -36.41 19.90
CA ASN A 721 22.19 -37.66 19.22
C ASN A 721 20.98 -38.50 18.78
N ALA A 722 19.90 -37.84 18.34
CA ALA A 722 18.62 -38.46 18.00
C ALA A 722 18.06 -37.94 16.65
N LEU A 723 18.90 -37.82 15.60
CA LEU A 723 18.45 -37.32 14.27
C LEU A 723 17.40 -38.21 13.61
N GLU A 724 17.44 -39.53 13.87
CA GLU A 724 16.39 -40.46 13.46
C GLU A 724 15.00 -40.07 14.01
N ASP A 725 14.97 -39.32 15.12
CA ASP A 725 13.78 -38.76 15.72
C ASP A 725 13.51 -37.30 15.31
N SER A 726 14.27 -36.74 14.38
CA SER A 726 14.15 -35.31 14.03
C SER A 726 12.80 -34.95 13.40
N SER A 727 12.20 -35.89 12.66
CA SER A 727 10.84 -35.76 12.13
C SER A 727 9.81 -35.64 13.25
N TRP A 728 10.05 -36.22 14.43
CA TRP A 728 9.14 -36.13 15.57
C TRP A 728 8.95 -34.72 16.09
N LEU A 729 9.93 -33.84 15.95
CA LEU A 729 9.77 -32.42 16.31
C LEU A 729 8.68 -31.75 15.46
N PHE A 730 8.53 -32.17 14.21
CA PHE A 730 7.49 -31.67 13.32
C PHE A 730 6.17 -32.46 13.47
N VAL A 731 6.26 -33.78 13.46
CA VAL A 731 5.10 -34.70 13.48
C VAL A 731 4.31 -34.59 14.78
N SER A 732 4.98 -34.48 15.93
CA SER A 732 4.29 -34.36 17.23
C SER A 732 3.48 -33.07 17.36
N PHE A 733 3.91 -31.99 16.73
CA PHE A 733 3.14 -30.75 16.63
C PHE A 733 1.86 -30.95 15.82
N LEU A 734 1.98 -31.58 14.64
CA LEU A 734 0.81 -31.87 13.80
C LEU A 734 -0.16 -32.83 14.49
N LEU A 735 0.35 -33.87 15.15
CA LEU A 735 -0.48 -34.84 15.89
C LEU A 735 -1.20 -34.18 17.07
N GLY A 736 -0.50 -33.34 17.85
CA GLY A 736 -1.11 -32.56 18.92
C GLY A 736 -2.23 -31.67 18.39
N GLY A 737 -2.02 -31.03 17.24
CA GLY A 737 -3.03 -30.21 16.57
C GLY A 737 -4.26 -31.02 16.14
N VAL A 738 -4.07 -32.11 15.40
CA VAL A 738 -5.17 -33.00 14.94
C VAL A 738 -6.04 -33.47 16.10
N ALA A 739 -5.42 -33.82 17.24
CA ALA A 739 -6.15 -34.33 18.40
C ALA A 739 -7.04 -33.29 19.07
N THR A 740 -6.67 -32.01 19.03
CA THR A 740 -7.36 -30.95 19.77
C THR A 740 -8.19 -30.02 18.88
N GLN A 741 -8.00 -30.04 17.56
CA GLN A 741 -8.59 -29.07 16.64
C GLN A 741 -10.12 -29.00 16.68
N VAL A 742 -10.78 -30.16 16.65
CA VAL A 742 -12.26 -30.24 16.65
C VAL A 742 -12.84 -29.85 18.02
N LEU A 743 -12.07 -30.04 19.11
CA LEU A 743 -12.48 -29.66 20.46
C LEU A 743 -12.59 -28.15 20.61
N TYR A 744 -11.67 -27.37 20.03
CA TYR A 744 -11.65 -25.91 20.20
C TYR A 744 -12.90 -25.22 19.65
N ALA A 745 -13.45 -25.69 18.52
CA ALA A 745 -14.66 -25.12 17.94
C ALA A 745 -15.86 -25.23 18.90
N LYS A 746 -16.08 -26.41 19.48
CA LYS A 746 -17.18 -26.66 20.44
C LYS A 746 -16.91 -26.05 21.81
N LEU A 747 -15.69 -26.18 22.34
CA LEU A 747 -15.34 -25.62 23.65
C LEU A 747 -15.48 -24.10 23.66
N SER A 748 -15.19 -23.45 22.53
CA SER A 748 -15.34 -21.99 22.43
C SER A 748 -16.80 -21.53 22.29
N ASP A 749 -17.72 -22.40 21.83
CA ASP A 749 -19.18 -22.14 21.91
C ASP A 749 -19.66 -22.16 23.38
N VAL A 750 -19.02 -22.97 24.24
CA VAL A 750 -19.44 -23.18 25.64
C VAL A 750 -18.79 -22.18 26.60
N TYR A 751 -17.46 -22.03 26.54
CA TYR A 751 -16.68 -21.19 27.45
C TYR A 751 -16.56 -19.74 26.98
N GLY A 752 -16.98 -19.46 25.75
CA GLY A 752 -16.74 -18.21 25.06
C GLY A 752 -15.39 -18.20 24.33
N ARG A 753 -15.37 -17.50 23.19
CA ARG A 753 -14.24 -17.46 22.25
C ARG A 753 -12.95 -16.93 22.90
N ARG A 754 -13.05 -15.91 23.76
CA ARG A 754 -11.91 -15.27 24.44
C ARG A 754 -11.14 -16.22 25.36
N VAL A 755 -11.86 -16.93 26.23
CA VAL A 755 -11.23 -17.80 27.25
C VAL A 755 -10.47 -18.92 26.56
N MET A 756 -11.06 -19.48 25.50
CA MET A 756 -10.43 -20.55 24.75
C MET A 756 -9.18 -20.07 23.99
N LEU A 757 -9.22 -18.88 23.40
CA LEU A 757 -8.07 -18.30 22.71
C LEU A 757 -6.88 -18.05 23.67
N VAL A 758 -7.15 -17.51 24.86
CA VAL A 758 -6.15 -17.32 25.93
C VAL A 758 -5.53 -18.65 26.36
N PHE A 759 -6.34 -19.69 26.50
CA PHE A 759 -5.85 -21.03 26.81
C PHE A 759 -4.92 -21.58 25.72
N CYS A 760 -5.25 -21.38 24.44
CA CYS A 760 -4.38 -21.78 23.32
C CYS A 760 -3.04 -21.05 23.34
N TYR A 761 -3.02 -19.74 23.60
CA TYR A 761 -1.77 -18.97 23.75
C TYR A 761 -0.90 -19.47 24.89
N ALA A 762 -1.50 -19.75 26.05
CA ALA A 762 -0.77 -20.29 27.21
C ALA A 762 -0.17 -21.66 26.89
N LEU A 763 -0.95 -22.55 26.26
CA LEU A 763 -0.50 -23.89 25.89
C LEU A 763 0.67 -23.84 24.90
N PHE A 764 0.61 -22.93 23.92
CA PHE A 764 1.69 -22.71 22.97
C PHE A 764 2.95 -22.17 23.63
N GLY A 765 2.84 -21.13 24.45
CA GLY A 765 3.97 -20.53 25.15
C GLY A 765 4.67 -21.51 26.10
N ILE A 766 3.89 -22.32 26.84
CA ILE A 766 4.43 -23.39 27.71
C ILE A 766 5.17 -24.44 26.86
N GLY A 767 4.59 -24.84 25.73
CA GLY A 767 5.24 -25.77 24.79
C GLY A 767 6.60 -25.25 24.30
N CYS A 768 6.67 -24.00 23.84
CA CYS A 768 7.92 -23.36 23.42
C CYS A 768 8.94 -23.25 24.56
N ALA A 769 8.51 -22.92 25.78
CA ALA A 769 9.39 -22.86 26.94
C ALA A 769 9.99 -24.24 27.28
N ILE A 770 9.18 -25.30 27.22
CA ILE A 770 9.66 -26.68 27.45
C ILE A 770 10.71 -27.07 26.41
N ILE A 771 10.51 -26.72 25.13
CA ILE A 771 11.48 -27.01 24.06
C ILE A 771 12.77 -26.23 24.29
N GLY A 772 12.69 -24.94 24.58
CA GLY A 772 13.86 -24.09 24.81
C GLY A 772 14.69 -24.51 26.02
N LEU A 773 14.05 -25.10 27.04
CA LEU A 773 14.70 -25.64 28.24
C LEU A 773 15.01 -27.14 28.14
N SER A 774 14.72 -27.77 26.99
CA SER A 774 14.82 -29.22 26.86
C SER A 774 16.27 -29.72 26.99
N GLN A 775 16.39 -30.79 27.76
CA GLN A 775 17.64 -31.53 28.00
C GLN A 775 17.62 -32.91 27.31
N SER A 776 16.50 -33.27 26.67
CA SER A 776 16.32 -34.53 25.95
C SER A 776 15.34 -34.35 24.80
N MET A 777 15.44 -35.22 23.80
CA MET A 777 14.53 -35.20 22.65
C MET A 777 13.06 -35.36 23.08
N TRP A 778 12.77 -36.22 24.05
CA TRP A 778 11.40 -36.43 24.53
C TRP A 778 10.79 -35.22 25.23
N HIS A 779 11.60 -34.40 25.92
CA HIS A 779 11.13 -33.12 26.44
C HIS A 779 10.75 -32.18 25.30
N ALA A 780 11.58 -32.10 24.26
CA ALA A 780 11.29 -31.29 23.08
C ALA A 780 10.01 -31.78 22.36
N VAL A 781 9.86 -33.10 22.16
CA VAL A 781 8.65 -33.70 21.57
C VAL A 781 7.41 -33.41 22.42
N LEU A 782 7.47 -33.53 23.75
CA LEU A 782 6.35 -33.16 24.62
C LEU A 782 5.98 -31.68 24.47
N GLY A 783 6.97 -30.80 24.44
CA GLY A 783 6.75 -29.38 24.20
C GLY A 783 6.11 -29.11 22.83
N ARG A 784 6.47 -29.88 21.79
CA ARG A 784 5.85 -29.80 20.46
C ARG A 784 4.41 -30.30 20.43
N VAL A 785 4.06 -31.34 21.21
CA VAL A 785 2.65 -31.76 21.36
C VAL A 785 1.82 -30.63 21.96
N LEU A 786 2.34 -29.97 23.00
CA LEU A 786 1.65 -28.85 23.66
C LEU A 786 1.54 -27.63 22.73
N SER A 787 2.63 -27.26 22.05
CA SER A 787 2.57 -26.13 21.11
C SER A 787 1.72 -26.43 19.88
N GLY A 788 1.73 -27.66 19.37
CA GLY A 788 0.84 -28.11 18.28
C GLY A 788 -0.64 -28.03 18.65
N SER A 789 -0.94 -28.46 19.88
CA SER A 789 -2.29 -28.34 20.44
C SER A 789 -2.71 -26.87 20.50
N GLY A 790 -1.89 -25.99 21.06
CA GLY A 790 -2.17 -24.55 21.11
C GLY A 790 -2.28 -23.91 19.71
N GLY A 791 -1.41 -24.30 18.79
CA GLY A 791 -1.31 -23.77 17.42
C GLY A 791 -2.56 -24.01 16.59
N SER A 792 -3.06 -25.24 16.60
CA SER A 792 -4.30 -25.60 15.90
C SER A 792 -5.52 -24.84 16.42
N GLY A 793 -5.56 -24.58 17.75
CA GLY A 793 -6.60 -23.78 18.39
C GLY A 793 -6.53 -22.32 18.00
N MET A 794 -5.33 -21.73 17.94
CA MET A 794 -5.15 -20.35 17.45
C MET A 794 -5.62 -20.19 16.00
N ALA A 795 -5.25 -21.11 15.11
CA ALA A 795 -5.68 -21.08 13.72
C ALA A 795 -7.21 -21.24 13.56
N SER A 796 -7.79 -22.20 14.29
CA SER A 796 -9.23 -22.50 14.21
C SER A 796 -10.09 -21.42 14.84
N LEU A 797 -9.74 -20.95 16.05
CA LEU A 797 -10.47 -19.88 16.75
C LEU A 797 -10.29 -18.53 16.07
N GLY A 798 -9.12 -18.27 15.48
CA GLY A 798 -8.89 -17.08 14.66
C GLY A 798 -9.88 -16.98 13.51
N LEU A 799 -10.01 -18.06 12.73
CA LEU A 799 -10.96 -18.11 11.62
C LEU A 799 -12.42 -17.97 12.07
N VAL A 800 -12.82 -18.69 13.13
CA VAL A 800 -14.18 -18.63 13.67
C VAL A 800 -14.50 -17.22 14.18
N LEU A 801 -13.59 -16.60 14.95
CA LEU A 801 -13.75 -15.23 15.42
C LEU A 801 -13.83 -14.23 14.26
N THR A 802 -13.00 -14.40 13.23
CA THR A 802 -13.07 -13.56 12.02
C THR A 802 -14.44 -13.69 11.35
N THR A 803 -14.99 -14.90 11.19
CA THR A 803 -16.32 -15.07 10.58
C THR A 803 -17.49 -14.65 11.47
N ASP A 804 -17.33 -14.70 12.80
CA ASP A 804 -18.34 -14.28 13.78
C ASP A 804 -18.42 -12.74 13.91
N LEU A 805 -17.28 -12.05 13.72
CA LEU A 805 -17.14 -10.61 13.94
C LEU A 805 -17.26 -9.76 12.66
N ILE A 806 -17.10 -10.38 11.49
CA ILE A 806 -16.98 -9.67 10.21
C ILE A 806 -18.15 -10.03 9.29
N PRO A 807 -18.77 -9.04 8.62
CA PRO A 807 -19.80 -9.31 7.62
C PRO A 807 -19.31 -10.27 6.54
N LEU A 808 -20.14 -11.25 6.15
CA LEU A 808 -19.81 -12.30 5.15
C LEU A 808 -19.23 -11.75 3.83
N ARG A 809 -19.55 -10.51 3.47
CA ARG A 809 -19.04 -9.82 2.27
C ARG A 809 -17.55 -9.48 2.35
N ASP A 810 -17.05 -9.13 3.54
CA ASP A 810 -15.67 -8.70 3.75
C ASP A 810 -14.78 -9.87 4.22
N VAL A 811 -15.39 -10.96 4.69
CA VAL A 811 -14.70 -12.18 5.17
C VAL A 811 -13.63 -12.64 4.18
N ALA A 812 -13.88 -12.58 2.87
CA ALA A 812 -12.90 -13.05 1.89
C ALA A 812 -11.64 -12.16 1.82
N SER A 813 -11.76 -10.85 1.97
CA SER A 813 -10.60 -9.94 2.08
C SER A 813 -9.82 -10.20 3.37
N TRP A 814 -10.52 -10.44 4.48
CA TRP A 814 -9.91 -10.79 5.75
C TRP A 814 -9.19 -12.13 5.75
N LEU A 815 -9.71 -13.12 5.01
CA LEU A 815 -8.99 -14.37 4.75
C LEU A 815 -7.74 -14.15 3.89
N GLY A 816 -7.78 -13.18 2.99
CA GLY A 816 -6.60 -12.69 2.28
C GLY A 816 -5.52 -12.20 3.26
N TYR A 817 -5.88 -11.33 4.21
CA TYR A 817 -4.95 -10.84 5.23
C TYR A 817 -4.41 -11.95 6.15
N ILE A 818 -5.28 -12.87 6.60
CA ILE A 818 -4.89 -14.08 7.36
C ILE A 818 -3.87 -14.90 6.57
N ASN A 819 -4.08 -15.10 5.27
CA ASN A 819 -3.15 -15.84 4.43
C ASN A 819 -1.83 -15.09 4.25
N ILE A 820 -1.84 -13.77 4.04
CA ILE A 820 -0.63 -12.94 3.95
C ILE A 820 0.17 -13.06 5.25
N VAL A 821 -0.44 -12.84 6.41
CA VAL A 821 0.25 -12.90 7.71
C VAL A 821 0.82 -14.29 8.00
N SER A 822 0.07 -15.35 7.73
CA SER A 822 0.55 -16.74 7.87
C SER A 822 1.72 -17.04 6.93
N THR A 823 1.66 -16.49 5.72
CA THR A 823 2.65 -16.67 4.68
C THR A 823 3.93 -15.90 5.00
N THR A 824 3.83 -14.64 5.44
CA THR A 824 4.96 -13.87 5.96
C THR A 824 5.63 -14.58 7.15
N GLY A 825 4.84 -15.14 8.06
CA GLY A 825 5.36 -15.98 9.15
C GLY A 825 6.17 -17.17 8.62
N ARG A 826 5.62 -17.95 7.69
CA ARG A 826 6.33 -19.06 7.03
C ARG A 826 7.60 -18.62 6.29
N SER A 827 7.61 -17.44 5.64
CA SER A 827 8.78 -16.90 4.92
C SER A 827 9.94 -16.60 5.85
N ILE A 828 9.64 -16.04 7.02
CA ILE A 828 10.64 -15.56 7.98
C ILE A 828 11.13 -16.70 8.84
N GLY A 829 10.25 -17.63 9.21
CA GLY A 829 10.53 -18.69 10.16
C GLY A 829 11.77 -19.52 9.81
N GLY A 830 11.89 -19.98 8.56
CA GLY A 830 13.03 -20.77 8.10
C GLY A 830 14.37 -20.03 8.21
N PRO A 831 14.56 -18.89 7.53
CA PRO A 831 15.78 -18.09 7.62
C PRO A 831 16.11 -17.62 9.05
N LEU A 832 15.10 -17.18 9.82
CA LEU A 832 15.29 -16.74 11.21
C LEU A 832 15.72 -17.90 12.11
N GLY A 833 15.06 -19.06 11.98
CA GLY A 833 15.42 -20.28 12.70
C GLY A 833 16.84 -20.74 12.38
N GLY A 834 17.19 -20.77 11.10
CA GLY A 834 18.54 -21.07 10.64
C GLY A 834 19.57 -20.10 11.24
N PHE A 835 19.32 -18.80 11.16
CA PHE A 835 20.20 -17.77 11.73
C PHE A 835 20.39 -17.93 13.23
N LEU A 836 19.30 -18.12 13.98
CA LEU A 836 19.35 -18.32 15.43
C LEU A 836 20.11 -19.59 15.79
N ALA A 837 19.89 -20.70 15.08
CA ALA A 837 20.61 -21.94 15.30
C ALA A 837 22.10 -21.84 14.94
N ASP A 838 22.44 -21.14 13.86
CA ASP A 838 23.81 -20.99 13.37
C ASP A 838 24.65 -20.03 14.24
N ARG A 839 24.05 -18.98 14.82
CA ARG A 839 24.78 -17.91 15.54
C ARG A 839 24.64 -17.91 17.05
N VAL A 840 23.42 -18.12 17.56
CA VAL A 840 23.09 -17.91 18.99
C VAL A 840 22.87 -19.24 19.72
N GLY A 841 22.32 -20.23 19.00
CA GLY A 841 21.91 -21.52 19.51
C GLY A 841 20.40 -21.74 19.34
N TRP A 842 20.02 -22.94 18.91
CA TRP A 842 18.64 -23.26 18.52
C TRP A 842 17.62 -23.10 19.65
N ARG A 843 18.04 -23.13 20.92
CA ARG A 843 17.15 -22.93 22.09
C ARG A 843 16.46 -21.56 22.06
N TRP A 844 17.15 -20.53 21.57
CA TRP A 844 16.59 -19.18 21.41
C TRP A 844 15.45 -19.14 20.39
N SER A 845 15.47 -20.04 19.40
CA SER A 845 14.39 -20.17 18.41
C SER A 845 13.03 -20.49 19.04
N PHE A 846 13.01 -21.06 20.25
CA PHE A 846 11.77 -21.35 21.00
C PHE A 846 11.58 -20.42 22.20
N SER A 847 12.61 -20.24 23.02
CA SER A 847 12.51 -19.38 24.22
C SER A 847 12.22 -17.91 23.87
N GLY A 848 12.74 -17.42 22.74
CA GLY A 848 12.50 -16.06 22.26
C GLY A 848 11.05 -15.77 21.86
N GLN A 849 10.24 -16.81 21.62
CA GLN A 849 8.83 -16.65 21.29
C GLN A 849 7.94 -16.43 22.54
N ALA A 850 8.38 -16.85 23.73
CA ALA A 850 7.57 -16.83 24.94
C ALA A 850 7.08 -15.41 25.36
N PRO A 851 7.90 -14.33 25.27
CA PRO A 851 7.43 -12.98 25.58
C PRO A 851 6.31 -12.49 24.65
N LEU A 852 6.35 -12.88 23.37
CA LEU A 852 5.33 -12.50 22.38
C LEU A 852 3.98 -13.13 22.73
N PHE A 853 3.97 -14.39 23.18
CA PHE A 853 2.74 -15.05 23.61
C PHE A 853 2.19 -14.51 24.92
N ALA A 854 3.05 -14.12 25.86
CA ALA A 854 2.61 -13.44 27.07
C ALA A 854 1.92 -12.11 26.74
N ALA A 855 2.48 -11.32 25.81
CA ALA A 855 1.89 -10.08 25.34
C ALA A 855 0.55 -10.31 24.60
N ALA A 856 0.49 -11.30 23.70
CA ALA A 856 -0.74 -11.65 22.98
C ALA A 856 -1.85 -12.14 23.92
N MET A 857 -1.49 -12.89 24.96
CA MET A 857 -2.42 -13.36 25.99
C MET A 857 -3.01 -12.19 26.79
N ILE A 858 -2.16 -11.26 27.25
CA ILE A 858 -2.59 -10.06 27.97
C ILE A 858 -3.48 -9.20 27.06
N ALA A 859 -3.07 -8.96 25.82
CA ALA A 859 -3.85 -8.20 24.85
C ALA A 859 -5.22 -8.86 24.57
N SER A 860 -5.29 -10.18 24.46
CA SER A 860 -6.56 -10.93 24.31
C SER A 860 -7.52 -10.70 25.48
N ILE A 861 -6.99 -10.64 26.71
CA ILE A 861 -7.75 -10.39 27.94
C ILE A 861 -8.24 -8.93 27.99
N LEU A 862 -7.47 -7.98 27.47
CA LEU A 862 -7.83 -6.56 27.53
C LEU A 862 -8.80 -6.15 26.42
N VAL A 863 -8.67 -6.76 25.24
CA VAL A 863 -9.32 -6.28 24.02
C VAL A 863 -10.59 -7.05 23.68
N ILE A 864 -10.58 -8.37 23.84
CA ILE A 864 -11.71 -9.21 23.39
C ILE A 864 -12.82 -9.09 24.45
N PRO A 865 -14.04 -8.65 24.10
CA PRO A 865 -15.16 -8.63 25.04
C PRO A 865 -15.48 -10.06 25.51
N ASN A 866 -15.81 -10.21 26.79
CA ASN A 866 -16.26 -11.51 27.31
C ASN A 866 -17.73 -11.74 26.92
N THR A 867 -17.98 -12.09 25.67
CA THR A 867 -19.31 -12.49 25.21
C THR A 867 -19.64 -13.83 25.86
N LYS A 868 -20.48 -13.81 26.89
CA LYS A 868 -21.08 -15.03 27.42
C LYS A 868 -21.87 -15.67 26.29
N ALA A 869 -21.64 -16.95 26.05
CA ALA A 869 -22.48 -17.73 25.15
C ALA A 869 -23.96 -17.51 25.53
N PRO A 870 -24.87 -17.38 24.55
CA PRO A 870 -26.29 -17.22 24.84
C PRO A 870 -26.72 -18.34 25.78
N GLU A 871 -27.39 -17.98 26.88
CA GLU A 871 -27.90 -18.95 27.84
C GLU A 871 -28.81 -19.93 27.08
N SER A 872 -28.28 -21.12 26.78
CA SER A 872 -29.08 -22.24 26.32
C SER A 872 -30.21 -22.41 27.34
N LYS A 873 -31.45 -22.14 26.91
CA LYS A 873 -32.72 -22.31 27.64
C LYS A 873 -32.98 -23.74 28.14
N LYS A 874 -31.97 -24.61 28.22
CA LYS A 874 -32.04 -25.96 28.78
C LYS A 874 -31.07 -26.14 29.95
N GLY A 875 -31.65 -26.21 31.15
CA GLY A 875 -31.11 -26.98 32.27
C GLY A 875 -30.30 -26.19 33.29
N ASN A 876 -30.99 -25.81 34.37
CA ASN A 876 -30.45 -25.20 35.58
C ASN A 876 -29.73 -26.27 36.45
N THR A 877 -28.65 -26.86 35.95
CA THR A 877 -27.86 -27.87 36.70
C THR A 877 -26.39 -27.46 36.76
N LYS A 878 -25.94 -27.03 37.95
CA LYS A 878 -24.54 -26.72 38.25
C LYS A 878 -23.77 -28.01 38.58
N GLY A 879 -22.67 -28.28 37.88
CA GLY A 879 -21.72 -29.36 38.20
C GLY A 879 -20.99 -29.96 36.98
N LEU A 880 -19.83 -30.60 37.19
CA LEU A 880 -18.94 -31.19 36.16
C LEU A 880 -19.66 -32.23 35.26
N LYS A 881 -20.74 -32.86 35.75
CA LYS A 881 -21.52 -33.85 35.01
C LYS A 881 -22.47 -33.24 33.97
N ALA A 882 -23.06 -32.09 34.29
CA ALA A 882 -23.84 -31.29 33.32
C ALA A 882 -22.94 -30.57 32.31
N TRP A 883 -21.65 -30.43 32.64
CA TRP A 883 -20.61 -29.93 31.74
C TRP A 883 -20.22 -30.98 30.68
N LEU A 884 -19.93 -32.22 31.10
CA LEU A 884 -19.63 -33.32 30.16
C LEU A 884 -20.80 -33.65 29.22
N SER A 885 -22.06 -33.44 29.63
CA SER A 885 -23.21 -33.74 28.79
C SER A 885 -23.46 -32.73 27.65
N ARG A 886 -22.78 -31.58 27.65
CA ARG A 886 -22.96 -30.52 26.63
C ARG A 886 -21.95 -30.59 25.48
N ILE A 887 -20.94 -31.45 25.59
CA ILE A 887 -19.85 -31.57 24.63
C ILE A 887 -19.68 -33.04 24.29
N ASP A 888 -19.58 -33.39 23.00
CA ASP A 888 -19.22 -34.76 22.61
C ASP A 888 -17.69 -34.98 22.76
N VAL A 889 -17.26 -35.03 24.02
CA VAL A 889 -15.86 -35.31 24.40
C VAL A 889 -15.46 -36.71 23.93
N ALA A 890 -16.40 -37.67 24.00
CA ALA A 890 -16.17 -39.04 23.54
C ALA A 890 -15.92 -39.08 22.03
N GLY A 891 -16.78 -38.46 21.22
CA GLY A 891 -16.62 -38.36 19.77
C GLY A 891 -15.33 -37.64 19.39
N SER A 892 -15.01 -36.53 20.04
CA SER A 892 -13.77 -35.78 19.76
C SER A 892 -12.51 -36.56 20.12
N LEU A 893 -12.49 -37.28 21.25
CA LEU A 893 -11.37 -38.14 21.65
C LEU A 893 -11.21 -39.35 20.73
N LEU A 894 -12.33 -39.97 20.31
CA LEU A 894 -12.33 -41.08 19.36
C LEU A 894 -11.80 -40.63 17.98
N LEU A 895 -12.22 -39.45 17.50
CA LEU A 895 -11.71 -38.87 16.26
C LEU A 895 -10.21 -38.61 16.34
N GLY A 896 -9.76 -37.90 17.37
CA GLY A 896 -8.34 -37.57 17.56
C GLY A 896 -7.46 -38.82 17.69
N THR A 897 -7.91 -39.79 18.49
CA THR A 897 -7.19 -41.07 18.68
C THR A 897 -7.19 -41.90 17.40
N GLY A 898 -8.31 -41.97 16.68
CA GLY A 898 -8.42 -42.71 15.43
C GLY A 898 -7.50 -42.16 14.34
N VAL A 899 -7.45 -40.83 14.17
CA VAL A 899 -6.52 -40.21 13.22
C VAL A 899 -5.07 -40.43 13.67
N LEU A 900 -4.74 -40.30 14.96
CA LEU A 900 -3.39 -40.56 15.47
C LEU A 900 -2.93 -42.00 15.21
N LEU A 901 -3.80 -42.99 15.43
CA LEU A 901 -3.51 -44.40 15.16
C LEU A 901 -3.33 -44.71 13.67
N LEU A 902 -3.99 -43.96 12.78
CA LEU A 902 -3.77 -44.09 11.34
C LEU A 902 -2.47 -43.42 10.87
N MET A 903 -2.03 -42.36 11.54
CA MET A 903 -0.86 -41.60 11.12
C MET A 903 0.44 -42.14 11.71
N LEU A 904 0.42 -42.63 12.96
CA LEU A 904 1.60 -43.17 13.64
C LEU A 904 2.35 -44.26 12.83
N PRO A 905 1.67 -45.22 12.17
CA PRO A 905 2.33 -46.25 11.36
C PRO A 905 3.08 -45.70 10.16
N LEU A 906 2.61 -44.59 9.58
CA LEU A 906 3.26 -43.93 8.44
C LEU A 906 4.57 -43.26 8.84
N GLU A 907 4.71 -42.89 10.11
CA GLU A 907 5.92 -42.27 10.65
C GLU A 907 6.95 -43.31 11.11
N ILE A 908 6.52 -44.36 11.80
CA ILE A 908 7.45 -45.40 12.31
C ILE A 908 7.82 -46.43 11.24
N GLY A 909 6.99 -46.59 10.22
CA GLY A 909 7.15 -47.55 9.13
C GLY A 909 8.32 -47.21 8.22
N GLY A 910 9.21 -48.18 8.00
CA GLY A 910 10.40 -48.03 7.15
C GLY A 910 11.58 -47.32 7.83
N VAL A 911 11.35 -46.62 8.95
CA VAL A 911 12.40 -45.92 9.70
C VAL A 911 12.76 -46.66 10.99
N LYS A 912 11.79 -46.83 11.90
CA LYS A 912 12.01 -47.50 13.20
C LYS A 912 11.68 -48.98 13.16
N VAL A 913 10.67 -49.34 12.40
CA VAL A 913 10.24 -50.72 12.21
C VAL A 913 10.02 -51.00 10.72
N PRO A 914 10.33 -52.19 10.22
CA PRO A 914 10.00 -52.56 8.86
C PRO A 914 8.51 -52.41 8.60
N TRP A 915 8.13 -52.01 7.38
CA TRP A 915 6.71 -51.94 6.95
C TRP A 915 5.95 -53.27 7.12
N THR A 916 6.67 -54.39 7.16
CA THR A 916 6.13 -55.74 7.38
C THR A 916 5.87 -56.07 8.86
N HIS A 917 6.32 -55.24 9.79
CA HIS A 917 6.18 -55.50 11.22
C HIS A 917 4.69 -55.51 11.62
N PRO A 918 4.18 -56.51 12.36
CA PRO A 918 2.76 -56.64 12.69
C PRO A 918 2.15 -55.39 13.34
N ILE A 919 2.95 -54.62 14.10
CA ILE A 919 2.50 -53.40 14.77
C ILE A 919 1.92 -52.35 13.80
N ILE A 920 2.45 -52.28 12.57
CA ILE A 920 1.97 -51.34 11.53
C ILE A 920 0.53 -51.68 11.18
N PHE A 921 0.27 -52.94 10.84
CA PHE A 921 -1.06 -53.42 10.49
C PHE A 921 -2.04 -53.36 11.68
N VAL A 922 -1.56 -53.66 12.89
CA VAL A 922 -2.37 -53.58 14.12
C VAL A 922 -2.80 -52.14 14.39
N LEU A 923 -1.88 -51.18 14.31
CA LEU A 923 -2.19 -49.76 14.52
C LEU A 923 -3.12 -49.21 13.44
N LEU A 924 -2.90 -49.56 12.17
CA LEU A 924 -3.80 -49.18 11.06
C LEU A 924 -5.20 -49.77 11.26
N ALA A 925 -5.30 -51.06 11.57
CA ALA A 925 -6.58 -51.72 11.82
C ALA A 925 -7.29 -51.13 13.05
N ALA A 926 -6.55 -50.85 14.12
CA ALA A 926 -7.07 -50.19 15.31
C ALA A 926 -7.56 -48.76 14.99
N GLY A 927 -6.84 -48.00 14.18
CA GLY A 927 -7.25 -46.66 13.73
C GLY A 927 -8.55 -46.71 12.91
N VAL A 928 -8.66 -47.62 11.94
CA VAL A 928 -9.89 -47.83 11.17
C VAL A 928 -11.06 -48.23 12.09
N LEU A 929 -10.81 -49.13 13.04
CA LEU A 929 -11.83 -49.58 13.98
C LEU A 929 -12.29 -48.44 14.89
N VAL A 930 -11.36 -47.65 15.45
CA VAL A 930 -11.69 -46.49 16.30
C VAL A 930 -12.44 -45.42 15.52
N LEU A 931 -12.06 -45.13 14.27
CA LEU A 931 -12.83 -44.21 13.41
C LEU A 931 -14.19 -44.77 13.00
N GLY A 932 -14.33 -46.09 12.87
CA GLY A 932 -15.62 -46.76 12.68
C GLY A 932 -16.52 -46.61 13.92
N VAL A 933 -15.96 -46.80 15.12
CA VAL A 933 -16.65 -46.58 16.40
C VAL A 933 -17.04 -45.11 16.55
N PHE A 934 -16.15 -44.19 16.19
CA PHE A 934 -16.45 -42.76 16.10
C PHE A 934 -17.64 -42.49 15.18
N ALA A 935 -17.63 -43.05 13.96
CA ALA A 935 -18.70 -42.83 13.00
C ALA A 935 -20.05 -43.36 13.50
N ILE A 936 -20.05 -44.52 14.18
CA ILE A 936 -21.26 -45.08 14.80
C ILE A 936 -21.74 -44.20 15.97
N ASN A 937 -20.82 -43.75 16.82
CA ASN A 937 -21.12 -42.85 17.93
C ASN A 937 -21.77 -41.56 17.44
N GLU A 938 -21.16 -40.90 16.45
CA GLU A 938 -21.66 -39.66 15.85
C GLU A 938 -23.00 -39.85 15.12
N ALA A 939 -23.21 -40.99 14.46
CA ALA A 939 -24.42 -41.25 13.70
C ALA A 939 -25.62 -41.66 14.56
N ARG A 940 -25.40 -42.28 15.73
CA ARG A 940 -26.48 -42.93 16.51
C ARG A 940 -26.61 -42.49 17.97
N TRP A 941 -25.52 -42.06 18.61
CA TRP A 941 -25.48 -41.85 20.07
C TRP A 941 -25.18 -40.42 20.48
N ALA A 942 -24.48 -39.64 19.65
CA ALA A 942 -24.15 -38.26 19.95
C ALA A 942 -25.39 -37.36 19.84
N GLU A 943 -25.86 -36.82 20.96
CA GLU A 943 -26.91 -35.78 20.96
C GLU A 943 -26.39 -34.47 20.34
N ASN A 944 -25.09 -34.18 20.47
CA ASN A 944 -24.41 -33.01 19.90
C ASN A 944 -23.14 -33.46 19.17
N PRO A 945 -23.23 -34.00 17.94
CA PRO A 945 -22.09 -34.58 17.22
C PRO A 945 -20.90 -33.62 17.13
N ALA A 946 -19.68 -34.16 17.37
CA ALA A 946 -18.44 -33.40 17.20
C ALA A 946 -18.20 -33.10 15.72
N PHE A 947 -18.53 -34.03 14.83
CA PHE A 947 -18.44 -33.84 13.39
C PHE A 947 -19.64 -34.46 12.65
N PRO A 948 -20.56 -33.65 12.11
CA PRO A 948 -21.78 -34.14 11.47
C PRO A 948 -21.44 -34.86 10.16
N LEU A 949 -21.44 -36.19 10.19
CA LEU A 949 -21.07 -37.06 9.06
C LEU A 949 -21.86 -36.82 7.78
N ARG A 950 -23.06 -36.23 7.88
CA ARG A 950 -23.86 -35.78 6.72
C ARG A 950 -23.10 -34.81 5.81
N LEU A 951 -22.13 -34.06 6.32
CA LEU A 951 -21.28 -33.18 5.50
C LEU A 951 -20.38 -33.98 4.54
N LEU A 952 -19.94 -35.18 4.92
CA LEU A 952 -19.12 -36.06 4.06
C LEU A 952 -19.93 -36.74 2.96
N VAL A 953 -21.26 -36.79 3.11
CA VAL A 953 -22.17 -37.32 2.07
C VAL A 953 -22.33 -36.31 0.93
N HIS A 954 -22.19 -35.01 1.21
CA HIS A 954 -22.16 -33.99 0.18
C HIS A 954 -20.84 -34.06 -0.60
N ARG A 955 -20.92 -34.57 -1.84
CA ARG A 955 -19.75 -34.74 -2.71
C ARG A 955 -18.89 -33.48 -2.83
N ASP A 956 -19.51 -32.30 -2.90
CA ASP A 956 -18.81 -31.03 -3.18
C ASP A 956 -17.92 -30.68 -1.96
N ILE A 957 -18.41 -30.95 -0.74
CA ILE A 957 -17.66 -30.76 0.51
C ILE A 957 -16.54 -31.81 0.65
N LEU A 958 -16.85 -33.08 0.37
CA LEU A 958 -15.87 -34.16 0.46
C LEU A 958 -14.67 -33.93 -0.47
N PHE A 959 -14.92 -33.61 -1.75
CA PHE A 959 -13.85 -33.35 -2.71
C PHE A 959 -13.07 -32.06 -2.39
N SER A 960 -13.71 -31.05 -1.81
CA SER A 960 -13.02 -29.88 -1.27
C SER A 960 -12.06 -30.23 -0.13
N TYR A 961 -12.45 -31.09 0.82
CA TYR A 961 -11.55 -31.55 1.88
C TYR A 961 -10.36 -32.35 1.34
N ILE A 962 -10.59 -33.25 0.38
CA ILE A 962 -9.50 -34.02 -0.25
C ILE A 962 -8.56 -33.07 -1.00
N THR A 963 -9.10 -32.11 -1.74
CA THR A 963 -8.30 -31.11 -2.48
C THR A 963 -7.41 -30.30 -1.54
N THR A 964 -7.96 -29.78 -0.43
CA THR A 964 -7.16 -29.05 0.58
C THR A 964 -6.09 -29.95 1.20
N CYS A 965 -6.45 -31.17 1.59
CA CYS A 965 -5.51 -32.14 2.16
C CYS A 965 -4.33 -32.41 1.22
N CYS A 966 -4.61 -32.64 -0.07
CA CYS A 966 -3.59 -32.93 -1.07
C CYS A 966 -2.67 -31.74 -1.36
N ILE A 967 -3.24 -30.54 -1.54
CA ILE A 967 -2.46 -29.34 -1.89
C ILE A 967 -1.57 -28.90 -0.72
N VAL A 968 -2.12 -28.88 0.50
CA VAL A 968 -1.34 -28.57 1.71
C VAL A 968 -0.25 -29.62 1.96
N GLY A 969 -0.55 -30.89 1.71
CA GLY A 969 0.44 -31.97 1.79
C GLY A 969 1.58 -31.79 0.81
N ALA A 970 1.27 -31.47 -0.45
CA ALA A 970 2.28 -31.16 -1.47
C ALA A 970 3.13 -29.94 -1.06
N GLN A 971 2.50 -28.86 -0.62
CA GLN A 971 3.19 -27.64 -0.19
C GLN A 971 4.15 -27.91 0.97
N THR A 972 3.70 -28.61 2.00
CA THR A 972 4.50 -28.85 3.20
C THR A 972 5.67 -29.78 2.92
N SER A 973 5.44 -30.80 2.10
CA SER A 973 6.50 -31.70 1.62
C SER A 973 7.58 -30.94 0.86
N LEU A 974 7.19 -30.03 -0.04
CA LEU A 974 8.14 -29.15 -0.72
C LEU A 974 8.97 -28.35 0.29
N MET A 975 8.32 -27.74 1.27
CA MET A 975 9.01 -26.93 2.29
C MET A 975 9.99 -27.75 3.14
N TYR A 976 9.75 -29.05 3.30
CA TYR A 976 10.65 -29.97 3.99
C TYR A 976 11.86 -30.39 3.12
N PHE A 977 11.63 -30.76 1.85
CA PHE A 977 12.70 -31.31 1.00
C PHE A 977 13.61 -30.25 0.36
N VAL A 978 13.13 -29.02 0.15
CA VAL A 978 13.94 -27.96 -0.48
C VAL A 978 15.18 -27.60 0.33
N PRO A 979 15.11 -27.29 1.64
CA PRO A 979 16.30 -26.99 2.44
C PRO A 979 17.25 -28.19 2.50
N LEU A 980 16.71 -29.39 2.70
CA LEU A 980 17.49 -30.62 2.76
C LEU A 980 18.28 -30.86 1.46
N TYR A 981 17.68 -30.57 0.30
CA TYR A 981 18.36 -30.69 -0.99
C TYR A 981 19.62 -29.81 -1.06
N PHE A 982 19.53 -28.53 -0.68
CA PHE A 982 20.69 -27.62 -0.71
C PHE A 982 21.73 -27.92 0.39
N GLN A 983 21.31 -28.43 1.54
CA GLN A 983 22.24 -28.90 2.59
C GLN A 983 23.07 -30.10 2.10
N VAL A 984 22.45 -31.03 1.36
CA VAL A 984 23.12 -32.24 0.88
C VAL A 984 23.95 -31.99 -0.39
N THR A 985 23.46 -31.22 -1.37
CA THR A 985 24.18 -31.06 -2.65
C THR A 985 25.24 -29.97 -2.60
N ALA A 986 25.00 -28.88 -1.87
CA ALA A 986 25.86 -27.69 -1.88
C ALA A 986 26.54 -27.41 -0.53
N GLY A 987 26.22 -28.16 0.52
CA GLY A 987 26.77 -27.94 1.86
C GLY A 987 26.30 -26.61 2.43
N ALA A 988 25.13 -26.15 1.99
CA ALA A 988 24.57 -24.88 2.40
C ALA A 988 24.32 -24.87 3.92
N SER A 989 24.60 -23.73 4.56
CA SER A 989 24.21 -23.52 5.96
C SER A 989 22.69 -23.58 6.12
N ASN A 990 22.20 -23.76 7.36
CA ASN A 990 20.76 -23.78 7.63
C ASN A 990 20.10 -22.46 7.21
N THR A 991 20.79 -21.34 7.41
CA THR A 991 20.33 -20.03 6.95
C THR A 991 20.17 -19.98 5.43
N LEU A 992 21.18 -20.40 4.66
CA LEU A 992 21.15 -20.35 3.20
C LEU A 992 20.13 -21.34 2.63
N ALA A 993 20.07 -22.56 3.17
CA ALA A 993 19.08 -23.56 2.80
C ALA A 993 17.64 -23.08 3.08
N GLY A 994 17.42 -22.37 4.19
CA GLY A 994 16.15 -21.74 4.53
C GLY A 994 15.76 -20.58 3.59
N LEU A 995 16.74 -19.79 3.11
CA LEU A 995 16.50 -18.71 2.14
C LEU A 995 15.94 -19.22 0.81
N HIS A 996 16.29 -20.44 0.40
CA HIS A 996 15.73 -21.06 -0.80
C HIS A 996 14.22 -21.34 -0.69
N LEU A 997 13.59 -21.28 0.50
CA LEU A 997 12.14 -21.39 0.63
C LEU A 997 11.39 -20.10 0.28
N VAL A 998 12.04 -18.94 0.41
CA VAL A 998 11.42 -17.61 0.30
C VAL A 998 10.64 -17.44 -1.01
N PRO A 999 11.15 -17.82 -2.20
CA PRO A 999 10.39 -17.67 -3.44
C PRO A 999 9.07 -18.44 -3.45
N ALA A 1000 9.01 -19.65 -2.87
CA ALA A 1000 7.76 -20.40 -2.76
C ALA A 1000 6.74 -19.66 -1.88
N VAL A 1001 7.22 -18.99 -0.84
CA VAL A 1001 6.35 -18.29 0.09
C VAL A 1001 5.88 -16.95 -0.48
N VAL A 1002 6.74 -16.21 -1.21
CA VAL A 1002 6.34 -15.03 -2.01
C VAL A 1002 5.31 -15.41 -3.08
N GLY A 1003 5.50 -16.55 -3.75
CA GLY A 1003 4.50 -17.10 -4.65
C GLY A 1003 3.15 -17.33 -3.94
N ASN A 1004 3.16 -17.92 -2.75
CA ASN A 1004 1.94 -18.17 -1.96
C ASN A 1004 1.18 -16.88 -1.57
N ALA A 1005 1.89 -15.77 -1.40
CA ALA A 1005 1.32 -14.46 -1.07
C ALA A 1005 0.70 -13.71 -2.27
N GLY A 1006 0.88 -14.18 -3.51
CA GLY A 1006 0.34 -13.54 -4.71
C GLY A 1006 -1.20 -13.53 -4.79
N LEU A 1007 -1.76 -12.65 -5.66
CA LEU A 1007 -3.14 -12.23 -6.01
C LEU A 1007 -4.31 -13.28 -5.98
N SER A 1008 -4.24 -14.30 -5.15
CA SER A 1008 -5.10 -15.48 -5.10
C SER A 1008 -6.53 -15.19 -4.64
N THR A 1009 -6.69 -14.26 -3.70
CA THR A 1009 -7.98 -13.90 -3.11
C THR A 1009 -8.83 -13.06 -4.06
N ASP A 1010 -8.20 -12.16 -4.81
CA ASP A 1010 -8.89 -11.16 -5.62
C ASP A 1010 -9.47 -11.76 -6.91
N ILE A 1011 -8.78 -12.73 -7.52
CA ILE A 1011 -9.22 -13.41 -8.74
C ILE A 1011 -10.49 -14.23 -8.51
N SER A 1012 -10.57 -14.97 -7.39
CA SER A 1012 -11.75 -15.78 -7.07
C SER A 1012 -12.99 -14.93 -6.78
N LEU A 1013 -12.79 -13.79 -6.12
CA LEU A 1013 -13.87 -12.86 -5.75
C LEU A 1013 -14.36 -12.01 -6.92
N ARG A 1014 -13.44 -11.57 -7.80
CA ARG A 1014 -13.79 -10.78 -9.00
C ARG A 1014 -14.45 -11.61 -10.10
N THR A 1015 -14.07 -12.88 -10.27
CA THR A 1015 -14.59 -13.72 -11.36
C THR A 1015 -15.84 -14.49 -10.99
N GLY A 1016 -16.12 -14.67 -9.69
CA GLY A 1016 -17.23 -15.48 -9.20
C GLY A 1016 -17.16 -16.97 -9.57
N ARG A 1017 -16.01 -17.45 -10.07
CA ARG A 1017 -15.80 -18.81 -10.61
C ARG A 1017 -14.72 -19.56 -9.83
N TYR A 1018 -15.09 -20.17 -8.70
CA TYR A 1018 -14.10 -20.79 -7.80
C TYR A 1018 -13.55 -22.13 -8.34
N LYS A 1019 -14.29 -22.87 -9.17
CA LYS A 1019 -13.80 -24.15 -9.72
C LYS A 1019 -12.60 -23.93 -10.65
N VAL A 1020 -12.68 -22.91 -11.51
CA VAL A 1020 -11.60 -22.57 -12.45
C VAL A 1020 -10.33 -22.23 -11.69
N VAL A 1021 -10.44 -21.48 -10.58
CA VAL A 1021 -9.30 -21.12 -9.74
C VAL A 1021 -8.66 -22.35 -9.10
N ILE A 1022 -9.45 -23.30 -8.58
CA ILE A 1022 -8.94 -24.57 -8.01
C ILE A 1022 -8.18 -25.41 -9.05
N LEU A 1023 -8.67 -25.43 -10.30
CA LEU A 1023 -8.01 -26.18 -11.37
C LEU A 1023 -6.70 -25.52 -11.82
N LEU A 1024 -6.73 -24.21 -12.05
CA LEU A 1024 -5.54 -23.44 -12.42
C LEU A 1024 -4.46 -23.52 -11.35
N SER A 1025 -4.87 -23.46 -10.08
CA SER A 1025 -3.94 -23.51 -8.95
C SER A 1025 -3.23 -24.86 -8.84
N SER A 1026 -3.97 -25.96 -9.00
CA SER A 1026 -3.41 -27.31 -8.97
C SER A 1026 -2.52 -27.59 -10.18
N LEU A 1027 -2.88 -27.08 -11.36
CA LEU A 1027 -2.08 -27.19 -12.58
C LEU A 1027 -0.75 -26.42 -12.45
N LEU A 1028 -0.79 -25.21 -11.92
CA LEU A 1028 0.40 -24.40 -11.70
C LEU A 1028 1.34 -25.05 -10.69
N ALA A 1029 0.79 -25.59 -9.59
CA ALA A 1029 1.59 -26.31 -8.60
C ALA A 1029 2.24 -27.58 -9.20
N SER A 1030 1.46 -28.38 -9.94
CA SER A 1030 1.97 -29.56 -10.66
C SER A 1030 3.08 -29.21 -11.64
N THR A 1031 3.00 -28.05 -12.29
CA THR A 1031 4.05 -27.57 -13.21
C THR A 1031 5.36 -27.30 -12.47
N GLY A 1032 5.29 -26.60 -11.33
CA GLY A 1032 6.46 -26.38 -10.48
C GLY A 1032 7.11 -27.68 -10.02
N TYR A 1033 6.32 -28.62 -9.50
CA TYR A 1033 6.85 -29.90 -9.02
C TYR A 1033 7.44 -30.77 -10.13
N THR A 1034 6.87 -30.73 -11.33
CA THR A 1034 7.42 -31.41 -12.51
C THR A 1034 8.80 -30.83 -12.88
N LEU A 1035 8.97 -29.51 -12.82
CA LEU A 1035 10.27 -28.87 -13.06
C LEU A 1035 11.33 -29.31 -12.05
N LEU A 1036 10.97 -29.45 -10.78
CA LEU A 1036 11.89 -29.96 -9.76
C LEU A 1036 12.35 -31.39 -10.07
N VAL A 1037 11.41 -32.28 -10.43
CA VAL A 1037 11.71 -33.68 -10.77
C VAL A 1037 12.64 -33.79 -11.99
N ILE A 1038 12.57 -32.86 -12.94
CA ILE A 1038 13.35 -32.90 -14.20
C ILE A 1038 14.69 -32.17 -14.09
N ARG A 1039 14.74 -31.03 -13.38
CA ARG A 1039 15.89 -30.12 -13.40
C ARG A 1039 16.81 -30.24 -12.19
N TRP A 1040 16.30 -30.60 -11.00
CA TRP A 1040 17.11 -30.67 -9.78
C TRP A 1040 17.90 -31.98 -9.69
N LEU A 1041 19.00 -32.03 -10.45
CA LEU A 1041 19.86 -33.22 -10.59
C LEU A 1041 21.21 -33.08 -9.84
N GLY A 1042 21.34 -32.12 -8.93
CA GLY A 1042 22.55 -31.87 -8.12
C GLY A 1042 23.27 -30.56 -8.44
N HIS A 1043 23.23 -30.10 -9.69
CA HIS A 1043 23.88 -28.83 -10.12
C HIS A 1043 22.87 -27.71 -10.34
N THR A 1044 22.21 -27.30 -9.26
CA THR A 1044 21.17 -26.26 -9.28
C THR A 1044 21.76 -24.88 -9.08
N ASN A 1045 21.47 -23.97 -10.00
CA ASN A 1045 21.79 -22.55 -9.85
C ASN A 1045 20.68 -21.80 -9.07
N TRP A 1046 20.93 -20.54 -8.73
CA TRP A 1046 19.95 -19.71 -8.02
C TRP A 1046 18.65 -19.50 -8.80
N TRP A 1047 18.70 -19.39 -10.14
CA TRP A 1047 17.51 -19.25 -10.98
C TRP A 1047 16.61 -20.49 -10.94
N GLU A 1048 17.20 -21.68 -10.86
CA GLU A 1048 16.47 -22.95 -10.70
C GLU A 1048 15.81 -23.08 -9.33
N SER A 1049 16.23 -22.27 -8.34
CA SER A 1049 15.52 -22.15 -7.07
C SER A 1049 14.17 -21.46 -7.23
N LEU A 1050 13.93 -20.69 -8.30
CA LEU A 1050 12.64 -20.05 -8.57
C LEU A 1050 11.58 -21.02 -9.12
N TYR A 1051 11.94 -22.25 -9.48
CA TYR A 1051 10.97 -23.27 -9.93
C TYR A 1051 9.95 -23.68 -8.86
N ILE A 1052 10.20 -23.34 -7.60
CA ILE A 1052 9.25 -23.55 -6.50
C ILE A 1052 8.14 -22.49 -6.46
N VAL A 1053 8.30 -21.34 -7.13
CA VAL A 1053 7.34 -20.21 -7.12
C VAL A 1053 5.96 -20.64 -7.65
N PRO A 1054 5.83 -21.36 -8.78
CA PRO A 1054 4.54 -21.89 -9.23
C PRO A 1054 3.86 -22.82 -8.20
N GLY A 1055 4.64 -23.66 -7.50
CA GLY A 1055 4.18 -24.50 -6.39
C GLY A 1055 3.60 -23.70 -5.23
N GLY A 1056 4.31 -22.64 -4.86
CA GLY A 1056 3.89 -21.66 -3.86
C GLY A 1056 2.58 -20.96 -4.21
N PHE A 1057 2.52 -20.36 -5.40
CA PHE A 1057 1.38 -19.59 -5.91
C PHE A 1057 0.13 -20.45 -6.08
N GLY A 1058 0.27 -21.66 -6.64
CA GLY A 1058 -0.83 -22.62 -6.74
C GLY A 1058 -1.40 -22.99 -5.37
N SER A 1059 -0.55 -23.18 -4.36
CA SER A 1059 -1.03 -23.53 -3.02
C SER A 1059 -1.83 -22.39 -2.36
N GLY A 1060 -1.41 -21.13 -2.54
CA GLY A 1060 -2.13 -19.95 -2.05
C GLY A 1060 -3.49 -19.74 -2.73
N MET A 1061 -3.53 -19.87 -4.05
CA MET A 1061 -4.78 -19.84 -4.85
C MET A 1061 -5.80 -20.89 -4.42
N ALA A 1062 -5.33 -22.12 -4.19
CA ALA A 1062 -6.21 -23.22 -3.80
C ALA A 1062 -6.84 -23.02 -2.43
N GLY A 1063 -6.08 -22.53 -1.44
CA GLY A 1063 -6.57 -22.34 -0.08
C GLY A 1063 -7.81 -21.43 -0.03
N SER A 1064 -7.74 -20.29 -0.71
CA SER A 1064 -8.85 -19.33 -0.80
C SER A 1064 -10.05 -19.87 -1.59
N ALA A 1065 -9.80 -20.49 -2.74
CA ALA A 1065 -10.87 -20.98 -3.61
C ALA A 1065 -11.63 -22.18 -3.01
N VAL A 1066 -10.94 -23.08 -2.30
CA VAL A 1066 -11.60 -24.21 -1.63
C VAL A 1066 -12.46 -23.73 -0.46
N PHE A 1067 -12.02 -22.72 0.31
CA PHE A 1067 -12.85 -22.14 1.36
C PHE A 1067 -14.18 -21.58 0.81
N VAL A 1068 -14.11 -20.85 -0.31
CA VAL A 1068 -15.30 -20.33 -1.00
C VAL A 1068 -16.21 -21.46 -1.48
N SER A 1069 -15.63 -22.54 -2.04
CA SER A 1069 -16.39 -23.70 -2.53
C SER A 1069 -17.24 -24.36 -1.43
N ILE A 1070 -16.70 -24.51 -0.21
CA ILE A 1070 -17.42 -25.12 0.91
C ILE A 1070 -18.54 -24.19 1.39
N ASN A 1071 -18.25 -22.89 1.53
CA ASN A 1071 -19.20 -21.90 2.02
C ASN A 1071 -20.35 -21.60 1.04
N ALA A 1072 -20.18 -21.92 -0.24
CA ALA A 1072 -21.21 -21.81 -1.28
C ALA A 1072 -22.24 -22.97 -1.25
N VAL A 1073 -21.94 -24.09 -0.59
CA VAL A 1073 -22.80 -25.30 -0.57
C VAL A 1073 -23.49 -25.50 0.78
N VAL A 1074 -22.97 -24.89 1.85
CA VAL A 1074 -23.39 -25.15 3.22
C VAL A 1074 -24.33 -24.05 3.74
N ASP A 1075 -25.48 -24.47 4.30
CA ASP A 1075 -26.44 -23.59 4.96
C ASP A 1075 -25.81 -22.84 6.14
N ARG A 1076 -26.31 -21.62 6.43
CA ARG A 1076 -25.73 -20.71 7.44
C ARG A 1076 -25.50 -21.38 8.80
N GLU A 1077 -26.39 -22.27 9.22
CA GLU A 1077 -26.31 -22.99 10.50
C GLU A 1077 -25.15 -24.02 10.58
N HIS A 1078 -24.57 -24.40 9.44
CA HIS A 1078 -23.54 -25.46 9.38
C HIS A 1078 -22.19 -24.96 8.85
N LYS A 1079 -22.06 -23.67 8.49
CA LYS A 1079 -20.83 -23.08 7.93
C LYS A 1079 -19.62 -23.19 8.86
N ALA A 1080 -19.81 -22.92 10.16
CA ALA A 1080 -18.73 -22.99 11.14
C ALA A 1080 -18.15 -24.43 11.23
N VAL A 1081 -19.02 -25.43 11.31
CA VAL A 1081 -18.62 -26.84 11.43
C VAL A 1081 -17.98 -27.36 10.14
N ALA A 1082 -18.52 -26.99 8.98
CA ALA A 1082 -17.93 -27.34 7.68
C ALA A 1082 -16.54 -26.71 7.48
N THR A 1083 -16.36 -25.49 7.98
CA THR A 1083 -15.07 -24.79 7.99
C THR A 1083 -14.08 -25.46 8.94
N SER A 1084 -14.51 -25.88 10.14
CA SER A 1084 -13.68 -26.67 11.05
C SER A 1084 -13.23 -28.00 10.43
N GLY A 1085 -14.08 -28.63 9.62
CA GLY A 1085 -13.71 -29.83 8.84
C GLY A 1085 -12.60 -29.57 7.82
N MET A 1086 -12.64 -28.43 7.12
CA MET A 1086 -11.55 -28.02 6.22
C MET A 1086 -10.25 -27.83 6.99
N GLN A 1087 -10.33 -27.20 8.16
CA GLN A 1087 -9.18 -26.94 9.02
C GLN A 1087 -8.60 -28.23 9.60
N LEU A 1088 -9.41 -29.26 9.86
CA LEU A 1088 -8.92 -30.60 10.23
C LEU A 1088 -8.17 -31.29 9.06
N ALA A 1089 -8.60 -31.08 7.81
CA ALA A 1089 -7.95 -31.66 6.64
C ALA A 1089 -6.53 -31.10 6.39
N VAL A 1090 -6.23 -29.88 6.86
CA VAL A 1090 -4.93 -29.22 6.71
C VAL A 1090 -3.80 -30.01 7.39
N PRO A 1091 -3.76 -30.23 8.72
CA PRO A 1091 -2.66 -30.93 9.37
C PRO A 1091 -2.57 -32.42 8.98
N ILE A 1092 -3.70 -33.06 8.63
CA ILE A 1092 -3.69 -34.41 8.06
C ILE A 1092 -2.92 -34.42 6.74
N GLY A 1093 -3.21 -33.46 5.85
CA GLY A 1093 -2.49 -33.28 4.59
C GLY A 1093 -1.00 -33.03 4.79
N MET A 1094 -0.65 -32.08 5.66
CA MET A 1094 0.75 -31.77 6.01
C MET A 1094 1.51 -33.03 6.44
N LEU A 1095 0.90 -33.84 7.30
CA LEU A 1095 1.52 -35.05 7.84
C LEU A 1095 1.66 -36.14 6.78
N LEU A 1096 0.60 -36.42 6.01
CA LEU A 1096 0.62 -37.41 4.93
C LEU A 1096 1.65 -37.08 3.86
N GLY A 1097 1.77 -35.81 3.48
CA GLY A 1097 2.74 -35.39 2.47
C GLY A 1097 4.18 -35.64 2.93
N VAL A 1098 4.54 -35.11 4.11
CA VAL A 1098 5.92 -35.20 4.62
C VAL A 1098 6.31 -36.64 4.91
N THR A 1099 5.43 -37.42 5.54
CA THR A 1099 5.70 -38.84 5.87
C THR A 1099 5.84 -39.69 4.61
N ALA A 1100 4.93 -39.55 3.63
CA ALA A 1100 5.02 -40.30 2.38
C ALA A 1100 6.28 -39.93 1.57
N GLY A 1101 6.59 -38.64 1.48
CA GLY A 1101 7.81 -38.18 0.81
C GLY A 1101 9.07 -38.69 1.52
N SER A 1102 9.12 -38.60 2.85
CA SER A 1102 10.31 -38.95 3.64
C SER A 1102 10.56 -40.46 3.62
N ALA A 1103 9.50 -41.26 3.72
CA ALA A 1103 9.59 -42.72 3.58
C ALA A 1103 10.17 -43.13 2.22
N VAL A 1104 9.69 -42.50 1.13
CA VAL A 1104 10.21 -42.74 -0.22
C VAL A 1104 11.65 -42.26 -0.37
N MET A 1105 11.98 -41.09 0.18
CA MET A 1105 13.34 -40.55 0.18
C MET A 1105 14.31 -41.53 0.82
N LEU A 1106 14.03 -41.94 2.06
CA LEU A 1106 14.92 -42.78 2.86
C LEU A 1106 15.08 -44.17 2.26
N ASP A 1107 14.01 -44.79 1.76
CA ASP A 1107 14.07 -46.09 1.08
C ASP A 1107 14.94 -46.03 -0.18
N VAL A 1108 14.79 -44.99 -1.00
CA VAL A 1108 15.59 -44.81 -2.21
C VAL A 1108 17.05 -44.51 -1.86
N VAL A 1109 17.32 -43.64 -0.88
CA VAL A 1109 18.69 -43.34 -0.42
C VAL A 1109 19.37 -44.61 0.07
N GLN A 1110 18.74 -45.37 0.96
CA GLN A 1110 19.30 -46.61 1.49
C GLN A 1110 19.61 -47.61 0.36
N LYS A 1111 18.65 -47.86 -0.55
CA LYS A 1111 18.84 -48.81 -1.66
C LYS A 1111 19.91 -48.36 -2.66
N VAL A 1112 19.93 -47.09 -3.04
CA VAL A 1112 20.88 -46.57 -4.03
C VAL A 1112 22.29 -46.50 -3.46
N VAL A 1113 22.44 -46.01 -2.23
CA VAL A 1113 23.75 -45.93 -1.56
C VAL A 1113 24.27 -47.34 -1.29
N ASP A 1114 23.47 -48.23 -0.70
CA ASP A 1114 23.91 -49.61 -0.43
C ASP A 1114 24.38 -50.28 -1.72
N LYS A 1115 23.56 -50.27 -2.79
CA LYS A 1115 23.90 -50.85 -4.10
C LYS A 1115 25.22 -50.31 -4.65
N LYS A 1116 25.46 -48.99 -4.55
CA LYS A 1116 26.71 -48.36 -5.01
C LYS A 1116 27.91 -48.71 -4.12
N LEU A 1117 27.71 -48.81 -2.80
CA LEU A 1117 28.75 -49.24 -1.86
C LEU A 1117 29.12 -50.73 -2.04
N ILE A 1118 28.15 -51.58 -2.44
CA ILE A 1118 28.44 -52.97 -2.85
C ILE A 1118 29.35 -52.98 -4.08
N ALA A 1119 29.07 -52.14 -5.07
CA ALA A 1119 29.82 -52.11 -6.33
C ALA A 1119 31.30 -51.72 -6.17
N ILE A 1120 31.63 -50.96 -5.12
CA ILE A 1120 33.02 -50.60 -4.76
C ILE A 1120 33.66 -51.55 -3.74
N GLY A 1121 32.98 -52.65 -3.37
CA GLY A 1121 33.55 -53.73 -2.56
C GLY A 1121 33.55 -53.53 -1.05
N LEU A 1122 32.76 -52.59 -0.50
CA LEU A 1122 32.69 -52.41 0.97
C LEU A 1122 31.92 -53.54 1.67
N GLY A 1123 32.44 -53.97 2.82
CA GLY A 1123 31.84 -54.97 3.69
C GLY A 1123 30.56 -54.49 4.40
N LEU A 1124 29.71 -55.44 4.82
CA LEU A 1124 28.37 -55.16 5.35
C LEU A 1124 28.36 -54.18 6.53
N GLU A 1125 29.29 -54.31 7.48
CA GLU A 1125 29.39 -53.43 8.65
C GLU A 1125 29.67 -51.97 8.26
N SER A 1126 30.73 -51.73 7.47
CA SER A 1126 31.09 -50.38 7.05
C SER A 1126 30.00 -49.73 6.19
N ARG A 1127 29.30 -50.50 5.34
CA ARG A 1127 28.15 -49.98 4.57
C ARG A 1127 27.02 -49.53 5.47
N THR A 1128 26.65 -50.38 6.43
CA THR A 1128 25.55 -50.10 7.37
C THR A 1128 25.89 -48.89 8.23
N GLU A 1129 27.13 -48.77 8.68
CA GLU A 1129 27.62 -47.61 9.42
C GLU A 1129 27.60 -46.32 8.59
N ILE A 1130 28.12 -46.34 7.35
CA ILE A 1130 28.09 -45.17 6.45
C ILE A 1130 26.64 -44.75 6.19
N ILE A 1131 25.75 -45.68 5.85
CA ILE A 1131 24.34 -45.35 5.58
C ILE A 1131 23.67 -44.78 6.83
N LYS A 1132 23.85 -45.42 7.98
CA LYS A 1132 23.27 -44.97 9.26
C LYS A 1132 23.77 -43.58 9.65
N ASN A 1133 25.08 -43.32 9.52
CA ASN A 1133 25.68 -42.03 9.87
C ASN A 1133 25.35 -40.94 8.84
N SER A 1134 25.22 -41.28 7.56
CA SER A 1134 24.83 -40.32 6.50
C SER A 1134 23.37 -39.91 6.58
N ILE A 1135 22.50 -40.79 7.06
CA ILE A 1135 21.09 -40.49 7.34
C ILE A 1135 20.95 -39.80 8.71
N GLY A 1136 21.79 -40.19 9.66
CA GLY A 1136 21.79 -39.70 11.05
C GLY A 1136 22.59 -38.41 11.28
N ASN A 1137 23.34 -37.90 10.29
CA ASN A 1137 23.99 -36.60 10.35
C ASN A 1137 24.30 -36.06 8.93
N VAL A 1138 23.67 -34.96 8.53
CA VAL A 1138 23.93 -34.33 7.22
C VAL A 1138 25.36 -33.79 7.12
N ASP A 1139 25.95 -33.33 8.24
CA ASP A 1139 27.35 -32.88 8.28
C ASP A 1139 28.34 -34.02 8.09
N TYR A 1140 27.94 -35.28 8.35
CA TYR A 1140 28.80 -36.45 8.13
C TYR A 1140 29.12 -36.64 6.65
N ILE A 1141 28.18 -36.31 5.76
CA ILE A 1141 28.36 -36.39 4.30
C ILE A 1141 29.59 -35.57 3.87
N TRP A 1142 29.74 -34.37 4.44
CA TRP A 1142 30.85 -33.46 4.14
C TRP A 1142 32.18 -33.84 4.80
N ARG A 1143 32.18 -34.81 5.72
CA ARG A 1143 33.39 -35.38 6.35
C ARG A 1143 33.86 -36.68 5.69
N LEU A 1144 33.04 -37.28 4.83
CA LEU A 1144 33.41 -38.48 4.09
C LEU A 1144 34.48 -38.18 3.03
N PRO A 1145 35.36 -39.14 2.70
CA PRO A 1145 36.24 -39.08 1.53
C PRO A 1145 35.43 -38.85 0.24
N ASP A 1146 35.99 -38.11 -0.71
CA ASP A 1146 35.27 -37.59 -1.89
C ASP A 1146 34.49 -38.68 -2.66
N THR A 1147 35.07 -39.86 -2.84
CA THR A 1147 34.41 -40.99 -3.53
C THR A 1147 33.17 -41.50 -2.80
N LEU A 1148 33.22 -41.56 -1.46
CA LEU A 1148 32.08 -41.97 -0.64
C LEU A 1148 31.03 -40.85 -0.55
N ARG A 1149 31.49 -39.60 -0.48
CA ARG A 1149 30.63 -38.40 -0.49
C ARG A 1149 29.78 -38.34 -1.76
N ASP A 1150 30.38 -38.51 -2.93
CA ASP A 1150 29.67 -38.47 -4.21
C ASP A 1150 28.63 -39.60 -4.36
N ILE A 1151 28.93 -40.79 -3.81
CA ILE A 1151 27.98 -41.91 -3.77
C ILE A 1151 26.76 -41.55 -2.91
N VAL A 1152 27.00 -40.99 -1.73
CA VAL A 1152 25.96 -40.61 -0.77
C VAL A 1152 25.12 -39.44 -1.30
N ILE A 1153 25.75 -38.35 -1.80
CA ILE A 1153 25.05 -37.21 -2.43
C ILE A 1153 24.22 -37.69 -3.61
N GLY A 1154 24.78 -38.55 -4.48
CA GLY A 1154 24.04 -39.13 -5.60
C GLY A 1154 22.85 -40.01 -5.16
N GLY A 1155 22.94 -40.67 -4.00
CA GLY A 1155 21.82 -41.37 -3.39
C GLY A 1155 20.70 -40.43 -2.96
N TYR A 1156 21.06 -39.36 -2.25
CA TYR A 1156 20.13 -38.30 -1.83
C TYR A 1156 19.45 -37.58 -2.99
N ILE A 1157 20.17 -37.26 -4.07
CA ILE A 1157 19.57 -36.65 -5.27
C ILE A 1157 18.47 -37.56 -5.84
N ASN A 1158 18.71 -38.88 -5.92
CA ASN A 1158 17.68 -39.82 -6.39
C ASN A 1158 16.50 -39.94 -5.42
N GLY A 1159 16.76 -39.98 -4.10
CA GLY A 1159 15.70 -40.03 -3.09
C GLY A 1159 14.85 -38.77 -3.06
N LEU A 1160 15.46 -37.59 -3.13
CA LEU A 1160 14.76 -36.31 -3.18
C LEU A 1160 13.95 -36.16 -4.47
N ARG A 1161 14.47 -36.62 -5.61
CA ARG A 1161 13.72 -36.68 -6.87
C ARG A 1161 12.48 -37.57 -6.77
N ALA A 1162 12.61 -38.75 -6.15
CA ALA A 1162 11.46 -39.63 -5.91
C ALA A 1162 10.43 -38.98 -4.97
N SER A 1163 10.91 -38.24 -3.98
CA SER A 1163 10.06 -37.48 -3.04
C SER A 1163 9.29 -36.37 -3.73
N PHE A 1164 9.94 -35.59 -4.61
CA PHE A 1164 9.25 -34.61 -5.45
C PHE A 1164 8.22 -35.26 -6.39
N GLY A 1165 8.44 -36.51 -6.80
CA GLY A 1165 7.42 -37.32 -7.49
C GLY A 1165 6.18 -37.58 -6.64
N VAL A 1166 6.35 -37.87 -5.34
CA VAL A 1166 5.23 -37.96 -4.38
C VAL A 1166 4.51 -36.62 -4.25
N VAL A 1167 5.26 -35.52 -4.14
CA VAL A 1167 4.69 -34.16 -4.08
C VAL A 1167 3.84 -33.86 -5.32
N LEU A 1168 4.34 -34.21 -6.51
CA LEU A 1168 3.60 -34.08 -7.76
C LEU A 1168 2.33 -34.94 -7.76
N ALA A 1169 2.39 -36.19 -7.28
CA ALA A 1169 1.23 -37.07 -7.19
C ALA A 1169 0.11 -36.46 -6.31
N PHE A 1170 0.47 -35.87 -5.16
CA PHE A 1170 -0.50 -35.17 -4.31
C PHE A 1170 -1.15 -34.00 -5.06
N SER A 1171 -0.37 -33.17 -5.76
CA SER A 1171 -0.91 -32.04 -6.54
C SER A 1171 -1.84 -32.50 -7.67
N LEU A 1172 -1.50 -33.59 -8.37
CA LEU A 1172 -2.34 -34.17 -9.42
C LEU A 1172 -3.64 -34.77 -8.87
N ILE A 1173 -3.61 -35.40 -7.69
CA ILE A 1173 -4.84 -35.85 -7.02
C ILE A 1173 -5.73 -34.65 -6.71
N GLY A 1174 -5.15 -33.55 -6.20
CA GLY A 1174 -5.86 -32.29 -5.97
C GLY A 1174 -6.50 -31.71 -7.24
N LEU A 1175 -5.81 -31.80 -8.37
CA LEU A 1175 -6.34 -31.41 -9.68
C LEU A 1175 -7.55 -32.28 -10.07
N VAL A 1176 -7.44 -33.60 -9.96
CA VAL A 1176 -8.52 -34.55 -10.27
C VAL A 1176 -9.74 -34.32 -9.38
N THR A 1177 -9.55 -34.15 -8.07
CA THR A 1177 -10.66 -33.87 -7.16
C THR A 1177 -11.28 -32.50 -7.40
N GLY A 1178 -10.49 -31.51 -7.80
CA GLY A 1178 -10.96 -30.20 -8.26
C GLY A 1178 -11.93 -30.29 -9.45
N PHE A 1179 -11.70 -31.22 -10.39
CA PHE A 1179 -12.63 -31.44 -11.51
C PHE A 1179 -13.99 -31.99 -11.07
N LEU A 1180 -14.03 -32.75 -9.97
CA LEU A 1180 -15.24 -33.37 -9.44
C LEU A 1180 -16.12 -32.40 -8.64
N ILE A 1181 -15.59 -31.25 -8.23
CA ILE A 1181 -16.36 -30.17 -7.59
C ILE A 1181 -17.26 -29.50 -8.63
N ARG A 1182 -18.53 -29.24 -8.31
CA ARG A 1182 -19.46 -28.54 -9.21
C ARG A 1182 -19.45 -27.05 -8.94
N GLU A 1183 -19.41 -26.23 -9.99
CA GLU A 1183 -19.52 -24.77 -9.90
C GLU A 1183 -20.96 -24.41 -9.54
N ARG A 1184 -21.13 -23.46 -8.60
CA ARG A 1184 -22.43 -22.90 -8.20
C ARG A 1184 -22.34 -21.38 -8.27
N ARG A 1185 -23.44 -20.71 -8.62
CA ARG A 1185 -23.50 -19.24 -8.58
C ARG A 1185 -23.34 -18.76 -7.14
N LEU A 1186 -22.38 -17.87 -6.93
CA LEU A 1186 -22.09 -17.19 -5.67
C LEU A 1186 -23.09 -16.07 -5.40
#